data_AF-A0A257M3T6-F1
#
_entry.id   AF-A0A257M3T6-F1
#
_cell.length_a   1.000
_cell.length_b   1.000
_cell.length_c   1.000
_cell.angle_alpha   90.00
_cell.angle_beta   90.00
_cell.angle_gamma   90.00
#
_symmetry.space_group_name_H-M   'P 1'
#
loop_
_entity.id
_entity.type
_entity.pdbx_description
1 polymer ?
#
loop_
_entity_poly.entity_id
_entity_poly.type
_entity_poly.pdbx_seq_one_letter_code
_entity_poly.pdbx_strand_id
1 'polypeptide(L)'
;SPSPTPSTASDPPSTLFIAMKPFATLFLLTGLASAQVYTPPAPVAPQAAPDTTVQRPKDDTKAKSPLGEEIPMLDPSAETITIGGVAIPLGDNRILKARFEKYLSQPPEETGAANEYRATIKEILDTISPLRSGGPNLVQSFRLLPRAGTYPGDANICGSLAEAIYVAMLAKKDVNGLKLLNDSIEQEKQKIMKEGDWAARHEAANRSLNPSQPNGRPPGGGGGGGQPAAQPTSSGSNPGAGTQSLQYANTLRRIAEIEALKKANIARTEVQTVQTKAQYQVNMIQWFVQRRYEHVLMAARFYNQIWKDGDSTLRIDKNSDVAKLFSQSVGVNPTVSSLDSLSNEAIREVDKYIDAFDLMLSRNELHSASQRLMEAYAIGEYLGPVATLSLEKKQRVAAYVRDLHELYGTLQARDYTKAKELAARLKKNAMDFPSSKVDSAIAGYSLASDLAIEEAKAHLYAKNNDKAAEKIKAATEIWPTNPKLDEFRELIRGAGPMVVARNDFDRLIVEKNFREIFKRQYELAPAIQGDAGREDAFKQVIGNLTKIEAALGKASEFSKMGQDYAAYEQLAELRTSFPDDPKLGRELELLAPKVADFTKALDRARQFEERTPKQTGSALSWYLKARNIFPQSKFAEDGVKRVVSDILPKNATASSAEVSE
;
A
#
# COMPACT_ATOMS: atom_id res chain seq x y z
N SER A 1 -73.27 38.96 21.90
CA SER A 1 -72.22 39.68 22.65
C SER A 1 -71.01 38.78 22.83
N PRO A 2 -69.79 39.25 22.56
CA PRO A 2 -69.36 39.86 21.29
C PRO A 2 -68.06 39.21 20.75
N SER A 3 -67.98 39.06 19.42
CA SER A 3 -67.09 39.78 18.47
C SER A 3 -65.82 40.53 19.01
N PRO A 4 -64.91 41.04 18.15
CA PRO A 4 -64.26 40.49 16.93
C PRO A 4 -62.81 41.05 16.63
N THR A 5 -62.14 40.54 15.58
CA THR A 5 -61.30 41.21 14.49
C THR A 5 -60.25 42.32 14.79
N PRO A 6 -59.23 42.62 13.92
CA PRO A 6 -59.22 42.60 12.43
C PRO A 6 -57.98 41.95 11.75
N SER A 7 -58.05 41.41 10.51
CA SER A 7 -58.17 42.07 9.19
C SER A 7 -57.07 43.13 8.99
N THR A 8 -56.16 43.00 8.02
CA THR A 8 -56.41 43.39 6.62
C THR A 8 -55.65 42.61 5.54
N ALA A 9 -56.37 42.43 4.42
CA ALA A 9 -56.04 42.12 3.03
C ALA A 9 -54.68 42.66 2.51
N SER A 10 -54.00 42.05 1.53
CA SER A 10 -54.44 41.99 0.12
C SER A 10 -53.90 40.81 -0.70
N ASP A 11 -54.84 40.21 -1.41
CA ASP A 11 -54.88 39.11 -2.40
C ASP A 11 -54.51 39.60 -3.84
N PRO A 12 -54.50 38.81 -4.96
CA PRO A 12 -54.61 37.35 -5.15
C PRO A 12 -53.69 36.82 -6.33
N PRO A 13 -54.00 35.75 -7.12
CA PRO A 13 -53.11 34.58 -7.27
C PRO A 13 -52.80 34.23 -8.75
N SER A 14 -52.07 33.14 -9.03
CA SER A 14 -52.33 32.21 -10.16
C SER A 14 -51.34 31.04 -10.20
N THR A 15 -51.88 29.87 -9.85
CA THR A 15 -51.74 28.54 -10.51
C THR A 15 -50.37 27.96 -10.89
N LEU A 16 -50.10 26.70 -10.49
CA LEU A 16 -50.36 25.46 -11.27
C LEU A 16 -49.38 24.30 -10.87
N PHE A 17 -49.97 23.26 -10.26
CA PHE A 17 -49.66 21.81 -10.35
C PHE A 17 -48.48 21.11 -9.65
N ILE A 18 -48.93 20.04 -8.97
CA ILE A 18 -48.32 18.88 -8.30
C ILE A 18 -47.51 17.99 -9.26
N ALA A 19 -46.38 17.41 -8.79
CA ALA A 19 -46.09 15.96 -8.89
C ALA A 19 -44.82 15.53 -8.13
N MET A 20 -44.99 14.55 -7.24
CA MET A 20 -43.98 13.79 -6.48
C MET A 20 -43.02 12.98 -7.39
N LYS A 21 -41.74 12.89 -6.99
CA LYS A 21 -40.74 11.93 -7.49
C LYS A 21 -40.33 10.95 -6.37
N PRO A 22 -40.19 9.63 -6.65
CA PRO A 22 -39.53 8.70 -5.75
C PRO A 22 -38.13 8.25 -6.21
N PHE A 23 -37.30 7.93 -5.21
CA PHE A 23 -36.16 6.99 -5.15
C PHE A 23 -35.13 6.92 -6.29
N ALA A 24 -33.88 7.28 -5.94
CA ALA A 24 -32.67 7.07 -6.72
C ALA A 24 -32.02 5.72 -6.37
N THR A 25 -31.68 4.94 -7.39
CA THR A 25 -30.83 3.74 -7.29
C THR A 25 -29.65 3.87 -8.26
N LEU A 26 -28.49 3.58 -7.69
CA LEU A 26 -27.12 3.41 -8.21
C LEU A 26 -27.00 2.96 -9.69
N PHE A 27 -26.29 3.73 -10.51
CA PHE A 27 -25.81 3.32 -11.85
C PHE A 27 -24.27 3.24 -11.84
N LEU A 28 -23.74 2.04 -12.10
CA LEU A 28 -22.34 1.79 -12.41
C LEU A 28 -22.06 2.23 -13.86
N LEU A 29 -21.12 3.18 -14.04
CA LEU A 29 -20.58 3.56 -15.34
C LEU A 29 -19.64 2.46 -15.86
N THR A 30 -20.02 1.81 -16.96
CA THR A 30 -19.08 1.13 -17.86
C THR A 30 -18.73 2.07 -19.01
N GLY A 31 -17.47 2.53 -19.06
CA GLY A 31 -16.95 3.33 -20.16
C GLY A 31 -16.83 2.50 -21.43
N LEU A 32 -17.71 2.77 -22.41
CA LEU A 32 -17.56 2.31 -23.78
C LEU A 32 -16.55 3.25 -24.48
N ALA A 33 -15.38 2.72 -24.82
CA ALA A 33 -14.47 3.39 -25.74
C ALA A 33 -15.06 3.25 -27.16
N SER A 34 -15.69 4.31 -27.64
CA SER A 34 -16.14 4.44 -29.02
C SER A 34 -14.91 4.60 -29.93
N ALA A 35 -14.50 3.54 -30.61
CA ALA A 35 -13.61 3.65 -31.76
C ALA A 35 -14.39 4.35 -32.89
N GLN A 36 -14.18 5.65 -33.08
CA GLN A 36 -14.67 6.36 -34.26
C GLN A 36 -13.93 5.85 -35.50
N VAL A 37 -14.67 5.34 -36.48
CA VAL A 37 -14.13 4.93 -37.79
C VAL A 37 -14.66 5.89 -38.87
N TYR A 38 -13.72 6.64 -39.45
CA TYR A 38 -13.63 7.16 -40.82
C TYR A 38 -14.80 7.99 -41.41
N THR A 39 -14.54 9.29 -41.64
CA THR A 39 -15.23 10.16 -42.62
C THR A 39 -14.31 10.41 -43.82
N PRO A 40 -14.79 10.33 -45.08
CA PRO A 40 -13.95 10.56 -46.27
C PRO A 40 -13.61 12.05 -46.44
N PRO A 41 -12.43 12.44 -46.97
CA PRO A 41 -12.07 13.85 -47.14
C PRO A 41 -12.64 14.43 -48.44
N ALA A 42 -13.09 15.69 -48.38
CA ALA A 42 -13.23 16.58 -49.54
C ALA A 42 -11.92 17.38 -49.73
N PRO A 43 -11.57 17.82 -50.95
CA PRO A 43 -10.24 18.36 -51.23
C PRO A 43 -10.15 19.86 -50.88
N VAL A 44 -9.31 20.24 -49.92
CA VAL A 44 -8.81 21.63 -49.75
C VAL A 44 -7.37 21.64 -49.21
N ALA A 45 -6.60 22.62 -49.68
CA ALA A 45 -5.16 22.87 -49.57
C ALA A 45 -4.63 23.16 -48.13
N PRO A 46 -3.29 23.23 -47.92
CA PRO A 46 -2.65 22.88 -46.65
C PRO A 46 -2.64 24.01 -45.61
N GLN A 47 -3.05 23.68 -44.38
CA GLN A 47 -2.77 24.48 -43.19
C GLN A 47 -2.18 23.60 -42.08
N ALA A 48 -1.19 24.17 -41.40
CA ALA A 48 -0.28 23.54 -40.46
C ALA A 48 -0.98 22.85 -39.28
N ALA A 49 -0.46 21.67 -38.91
CA ALA A 49 -0.95 20.84 -37.83
C ALA A 49 -0.60 21.43 -36.45
N PRO A 50 -1.55 21.44 -35.49
CA PRO A 50 -1.21 21.43 -34.07
C PRO A 50 -0.93 19.98 -33.66
N ASP A 51 0.31 19.76 -33.20
CA ASP A 51 0.81 18.51 -32.65
C ASP A 51 -0.06 18.09 -31.45
N THR A 52 -0.77 16.96 -31.59
CA THR A 52 -1.44 16.27 -30.47
C THR A 52 -0.79 14.92 -30.27
N THR A 53 0.50 14.94 -29.97
CA THR A 53 1.16 13.84 -29.29
C THR A 53 0.63 13.79 -27.85
N VAL A 54 -0.26 12.84 -27.56
CA VAL A 54 -0.56 12.45 -26.18
C VAL A 54 0.70 11.76 -25.64
N GLN A 55 1.61 12.56 -25.07
CA GLN A 55 2.67 12.04 -24.22
C GLN A 55 2.00 11.50 -22.96
N ARG A 56 1.90 10.17 -22.88
CA ARG A 56 1.65 9.49 -21.62
C ARG A 56 2.80 9.87 -20.68
N PRO A 57 2.55 10.42 -19.48
CA PRO A 57 3.62 10.73 -18.56
C PRO A 57 4.41 9.45 -18.29
N LYS A 58 5.71 9.46 -18.59
CA LYS A 58 6.63 8.53 -17.96
C LYS A 58 6.68 8.94 -16.48
N ASP A 59 5.95 8.21 -15.65
CA ASP A 59 6.10 8.26 -14.19
C ASP A 59 7.47 7.66 -13.81
N ASP A 60 8.55 8.37 -14.11
CA ASP A 60 9.93 8.01 -13.72
C ASP A 60 10.26 8.39 -12.26
N THR A 61 9.25 8.66 -11.43
CA THR A 61 9.42 9.04 -10.01
C THR A 61 8.61 8.18 -9.03
N LYS A 62 8.41 6.89 -9.33
CA LYS A 62 8.20 5.92 -8.24
C LYS A 62 9.54 5.63 -7.59
N ALA A 63 9.66 5.97 -6.31
CA ALA A 63 10.80 5.58 -5.47
C ALA A 63 11.10 4.09 -5.72
N LYS A 64 12.25 3.80 -6.35
CA LYS A 64 12.73 2.42 -6.52
C LYS A 64 12.79 1.82 -5.13
N SER A 65 11.93 0.83 -4.86
CA SER A 65 12.11 -0.02 -3.69
C SER A 65 13.52 -0.58 -3.79
N PRO A 66 14.34 -0.53 -2.72
CA PRO A 66 15.74 -1.01 -2.76
C PRO A 66 15.84 -2.52 -3.01
N LEU A 67 14.68 -3.16 -3.05
CA LEU A 67 14.42 -4.55 -3.39
C LEU A 67 14.40 -4.79 -4.92
N GLY A 68 14.10 -3.81 -5.77
CA GLY A 68 14.15 -3.96 -7.23
C GLY A 68 13.27 -5.09 -7.78
N GLU A 69 12.08 -4.76 -8.30
CA GLU A 69 11.25 -5.68 -9.09
C GLU A 69 11.16 -7.12 -8.54
N GLU A 70 10.74 -7.25 -7.27
CA GLU A 70 10.95 -8.51 -6.55
C GLU A 70 9.92 -9.60 -6.77
N ILE A 71 10.53 -10.79 -6.95
CA ILE A 71 10.00 -12.14 -7.16
C ILE A 71 9.06 -12.23 -8.37
N PRO A 72 9.61 -12.54 -9.56
CA PRO A 72 8.86 -12.50 -10.79
C PRO A 72 7.86 -13.65 -10.79
N MET A 73 6.59 -13.36 -10.56
CA MET A 73 5.54 -14.18 -11.16
C MET A 73 5.36 -13.78 -12.64
N LEU A 74 5.62 -12.50 -12.92
CA LEU A 74 6.09 -11.93 -14.19
C LEU A 74 7.01 -10.77 -13.79
N ASP A 75 8.09 -10.56 -14.54
CA ASP A 75 8.93 -9.37 -14.41
C ASP A 75 8.01 -8.11 -14.45
N PRO A 76 7.92 -7.29 -13.38
CA PRO A 76 7.09 -6.10 -13.36
C PRO A 76 7.37 -5.14 -14.53
N SER A 77 8.58 -5.18 -15.08
CA SER A 77 9.03 -4.43 -16.25
C SER A 77 8.71 -5.09 -17.58
N ALA A 78 8.30 -6.37 -17.60
CA ALA A 78 7.86 -7.04 -18.82
C ALA A 78 6.46 -6.56 -19.21
N GLU A 79 6.41 -5.58 -20.12
CA GLU A 79 5.17 -5.09 -20.73
C GLU A 79 4.68 -5.98 -21.88
N THR A 80 5.49 -6.96 -22.32
CA THR A 80 5.23 -7.81 -23.49
C THR A 80 5.68 -9.27 -23.28
N ILE A 81 4.99 -10.22 -23.92
CA ILE A 81 5.40 -11.64 -24.03
C ILE A 81 5.72 -11.97 -25.48
N THR A 82 6.80 -12.70 -25.74
CA THR A 82 7.18 -13.12 -27.09
C THR A 82 6.51 -14.44 -27.49
N ILE A 83 5.77 -14.45 -28.60
CA ILE A 83 5.19 -15.67 -29.22
C ILE A 83 5.73 -15.79 -30.64
N GLY A 84 6.43 -16.88 -30.97
CA GLY A 84 6.95 -17.09 -32.33
C GLY A 84 7.82 -15.93 -32.85
N GLY A 85 8.56 -15.26 -31.95
CA GLY A 85 9.34 -14.04 -32.24
C GLY A 85 8.57 -12.72 -32.14
N VAL A 86 7.26 -12.75 -31.85
CA VAL A 86 6.41 -11.54 -31.79
C VAL A 86 6.21 -11.07 -30.37
N ALA A 87 6.61 -9.85 -30.03
CA ALA A 87 6.30 -9.25 -28.73
C ALA A 87 4.83 -8.83 -28.68
N ILE A 88 4.04 -9.46 -27.82
CA ILE A 88 2.61 -9.18 -27.60
C ILE A 88 2.46 -8.39 -26.30
N PRO A 89 1.88 -7.19 -26.32
CA PRO A 89 1.69 -6.37 -25.14
C PRO A 89 0.66 -7.01 -24.22
N LEU A 90 1.01 -7.07 -22.94
CA LEU A 90 0.14 -7.61 -21.89
C LEU A 90 -0.86 -6.59 -21.35
N GLY A 91 -0.67 -5.32 -21.66
CA GLY A 91 -1.47 -4.22 -21.15
C GLY A 91 -1.05 -3.82 -19.73
N ASP A 92 -2.01 -3.47 -18.88
CA ASP A 92 -1.74 -3.14 -17.48
C ASP A 92 -1.47 -4.43 -16.67
N ASN A 93 -0.19 -4.64 -16.33
CA ASN A 93 0.28 -5.78 -15.53
C ASN A 93 -0.48 -5.96 -14.21
N ARG A 94 -0.97 -4.87 -13.59
CA ARG A 94 -1.78 -4.93 -12.37
C ARG A 94 -3.15 -5.54 -12.64
N ILE A 95 -3.78 -5.19 -13.76
CA ILE A 95 -5.06 -5.75 -14.18
C ILE A 95 -4.89 -7.22 -14.54
N LEU A 96 -3.84 -7.57 -15.29
CA LEU A 96 -3.54 -8.97 -15.63
C LEU A 96 -3.38 -9.82 -14.37
N LYS A 97 -2.61 -9.34 -13.39
CA LYS A 97 -2.42 -10.00 -12.10
C LYS A 97 -3.74 -10.22 -11.35
N ALA A 98 -4.58 -9.20 -11.23
CA ALA A 98 -5.89 -9.32 -10.57
C ALA A 98 -6.81 -10.32 -11.28
N ARG A 99 -6.78 -10.35 -12.61
CA ARG A 99 -7.54 -11.32 -13.41
C ARG A 99 -7.00 -12.74 -13.25
N PHE A 100 -5.69 -12.91 -13.16
CA PHE A 100 -5.06 -14.20 -12.87
C PHE A 100 -5.45 -14.71 -11.48
N GLU A 101 -5.39 -13.87 -10.45
CA GLU A 101 -5.85 -14.23 -9.10
C GLU A 101 -7.32 -14.66 -9.10
N LYS A 102 -8.18 -13.94 -9.85
CA LYS A 102 -9.57 -14.35 -10.07
C LYS A 102 -9.63 -15.73 -10.74
N TYR A 103 -8.89 -15.95 -11.82
CA TYR A 103 -8.84 -17.22 -12.55
C TYR A 103 -8.48 -18.41 -11.65
N LEU A 104 -7.51 -18.24 -10.75
CA LEU A 104 -7.10 -19.29 -9.81
C LEU A 104 -8.21 -19.73 -8.85
N SER A 105 -9.27 -18.91 -8.69
CA SER A 105 -10.44 -19.23 -7.87
C SER A 105 -11.65 -19.73 -8.69
N GLN A 106 -11.57 -19.71 -10.02
CA GLN A 106 -12.67 -20.11 -10.88
C GLN A 106 -12.74 -21.64 -11.07
N PRO A 107 -13.94 -22.24 -11.05
CA PRO A 107 -14.10 -23.66 -11.36
C PRO A 107 -13.65 -23.95 -12.81
N PRO A 108 -13.25 -25.19 -13.12
CA PRO A 108 -12.96 -25.60 -14.49
C PRO A 108 -14.20 -25.44 -15.36
N GLU A 109 -14.02 -24.98 -16.61
CA GLU A 109 -15.11 -24.84 -17.58
C GLU A 109 -15.48 -26.19 -18.22
N GLU A 110 -15.92 -27.15 -17.42
CA GLU A 110 -16.26 -28.53 -17.84
C GLU A 110 -17.77 -28.82 -17.91
N THR A 111 -18.59 -27.78 -17.91
CA THR A 111 -20.04 -27.94 -18.07
C THR A 111 -20.38 -28.59 -19.42
N GLY A 112 -21.52 -29.28 -19.51
CA GLY A 112 -21.98 -29.87 -20.77
C GLY A 112 -22.01 -28.87 -21.94
N ALA A 113 -22.48 -27.65 -21.67
CA ALA A 113 -22.51 -26.56 -22.65
C ALA A 113 -21.10 -26.10 -23.09
N ALA A 114 -20.13 -26.06 -22.17
CA ALA A 114 -18.75 -25.69 -22.50
C ALA A 114 -18.05 -26.76 -23.35
N ASN A 115 -18.30 -28.04 -23.04
CA ASN A 115 -17.80 -29.17 -23.84
C ASN A 115 -18.40 -29.17 -25.25
N GLU A 116 -19.72 -28.97 -25.35
CA GLU A 116 -20.43 -28.85 -26.63
C GLU A 116 -19.92 -27.67 -27.46
N TYR A 117 -19.69 -26.51 -26.81
CA TYR A 117 -19.11 -25.34 -27.46
C TYR A 117 -17.73 -25.65 -28.07
N ARG A 118 -16.79 -26.17 -27.28
CA ARG A 118 -15.44 -26.51 -27.79
C ARG A 118 -15.48 -27.57 -28.89
N ALA A 119 -16.36 -28.57 -28.76
CA ALA A 119 -16.57 -29.55 -29.82
C ALA A 119 -17.09 -28.90 -31.10
N THR A 120 -18.01 -27.94 -30.99
CA THR A 120 -18.55 -27.19 -32.13
C THR A 120 -17.47 -26.32 -32.78
N ILE A 121 -16.64 -25.62 -32.01
CA ILE A 121 -15.51 -24.83 -32.52
C ILE A 121 -14.52 -25.73 -33.29
N LYS A 122 -14.19 -26.89 -32.74
CA LYS A 122 -13.34 -27.88 -33.41
C LYS A 122 -13.98 -28.37 -34.71
N GLU A 123 -15.26 -28.71 -34.68
CA GLU A 123 -16.01 -29.14 -35.86
C GLU A 123 -16.00 -28.07 -36.96
N ILE A 124 -16.17 -26.78 -36.60
CA ILE A 124 -16.08 -25.67 -37.56
C ILE A 124 -14.69 -25.61 -38.17
N LEU A 125 -13.63 -25.61 -37.34
CA LEU A 125 -12.25 -25.54 -37.80
C LEU A 125 -11.91 -26.71 -38.74
N ASP A 126 -12.31 -27.93 -38.39
CA ASP A 126 -12.08 -29.13 -39.21
C ASP A 126 -12.87 -29.06 -40.53
N THR A 127 -14.12 -28.59 -40.49
CA THR A 127 -15.00 -28.51 -41.67
C THR A 127 -14.56 -27.44 -42.67
N ILE A 128 -14.06 -26.30 -42.20
CA ILE A 128 -13.54 -25.21 -43.06
C ILE A 128 -12.05 -25.38 -43.40
N SER A 129 -11.41 -26.42 -42.88
CA SER A 129 -9.99 -26.68 -43.11
C SER A 129 -9.69 -26.90 -44.61
N PRO A 130 -8.65 -26.25 -45.16
CA PRO A 130 -8.20 -26.52 -46.53
C PRO A 130 -7.66 -27.96 -46.70
N LEU A 131 -7.26 -28.61 -45.60
CA LEU A 131 -6.70 -29.96 -45.58
C LEU A 131 -7.77 -31.07 -45.43
N ARG A 132 -9.04 -30.70 -45.31
CA ARG A 132 -10.14 -31.66 -45.20
C ARG A 132 -10.28 -32.50 -46.48
N SER A 133 -10.53 -33.80 -46.32
CA SER A 133 -10.89 -34.66 -47.46
C SER A 133 -12.18 -34.18 -48.12
N GLY A 134 -12.14 -33.93 -49.42
CA GLY A 134 -13.23 -33.27 -50.17
C GLY A 134 -13.22 -31.74 -50.11
N GLY A 135 -12.20 -31.15 -49.48
CA GLY A 135 -11.99 -29.71 -49.41
C GLY A 135 -12.81 -28.99 -48.33
N PRO A 136 -12.59 -27.68 -48.18
CA PRO A 136 -13.27 -26.84 -47.20
C PRO A 136 -14.75 -26.70 -47.54
N ASN A 137 -15.63 -26.89 -46.55
CA ASN A 137 -17.08 -26.72 -46.73
C ASN A 137 -17.59 -25.48 -45.99
N LEU A 138 -17.74 -24.39 -46.74
CA LEU A 138 -18.17 -23.10 -46.20
C LEU A 138 -19.57 -23.13 -45.60
N VAL A 139 -20.54 -23.77 -46.28
CA VAL A 139 -21.94 -23.77 -45.84
C VAL A 139 -22.12 -24.59 -44.56
N GLN A 140 -21.52 -25.79 -44.50
CA GLN A 140 -21.59 -26.63 -43.30
C GLN A 140 -20.93 -25.95 -42.10
N SER A 141 -19.77 -25.34 -42.29
CA SER A 141 -19.06 -24.62 -41.22
C SER A 141 -19.86 -23.40 -40.75
N PHE A 142 -20.45 -22.64 -41.68
CA PHE A 142 -21.24 -21.46 -41.36
C PHE A 142 -22.47 -21.80 -40.50
N ARG A 143 -23.14 -22.92 -40.81
CA ARG A 143 -24.32 -23.39 -40.08
C ARG A 143 -24.07 -23.62 -38.58
N LEU A 144 -22.83 -23.92 -38.20
CA LEU A 144 -22.46 -24.20 -36.81
C LEU A 144 -22.16 -22.93 -35.99
N LEU A 145 -21.84 -21.80 -36.65
CA LEU A 145 -21.48 -20.55 -35.96
C LEU A 145 -22.59 -20.01 -35.05
N PRO A 146 -23.88 -19.96 -35.45
CA PRO A 146 -24.95 -19.51 -34.57
C PRO A 146 -25.07 -20.35 -33.30
N ARG A 147 -24.90 -21.68 -33.41
CA ARG A 147 -24.95 -22.60 -32.25
C ARG A 147 -23.81 -22.28 -31.28
N ALA A 148 -22.58 -22.15 -31.77
CA ALA A 148 -21.44 -21.78 -30.94
C ALA A 148 -21.64 -20.39 -30.27
N GLY A 149 -22.23 -19.44 -30.99
CA GLY A 149 -22.50 -18.09 -30.50
C GLY A 149 -23.50 -18.00 -29.34
N THR A 150 -24.29 -19.05 -29.08
CA THR A 150 -25.19 -19.12 -27.92
C THR A 150 -24.49 -19.39 -26.60
N TYR A 151 -23.25 -19.91 -26.62
CA TYR A 151 -22.51 -20.16 -25.40
C TYR A 151 -22.04 -18.83 -24.78
N PRO A 152 -22.36 -18.53 -23.51
CA PRO A 152 -21.99 -17.25 -22.91
C PRO A 152 -20.49 -16.95 -22.94
N GLY A 153 -19.62 -17.98 -22.84
CA GLY A 153 -18.17 -17.82 -22.90
C GLY A 153 -17.64 -17.42 -24.28
N ASP A 154 -18.43 -17.62 -25.34
CA ASP A 154 -18.13 -17.14 -26.70
C ASP A 154 -18.21 -15.61 -26.81
N ALA A 155 -18.97 -14.96 -25.92
CA ALA A 155 -19.29 -13.53 -25.99
C ALA A 155 -19.89 -13.10 -27.36
N ASN A 156 -20.63 -14.01 -28.01
CA ASN A 156 -21.26 -13.83 -29.33
C ASN A 156 -20.27 -13.49 -30.46
N ILE A 157 -19.01 -13.89 -30.33
CA ILE A 157 -17.99 -13.73 -31.37
C ILE A 157 -18.34 -14.56 -32.60
N CYS A 158 -18.81 -15.79 -32.44
CA CYS A 158 -19.24 -16.64 -33.55
C CYS A 158 -20.45 -16.04 -34.30
N GLY A 159 -21.36 -15.38 -33.59
CA GLY A 159 -22.47 -14.64 -34.21
C GLY A 159 -21.98 -13.44 -35.02
N SER A 160 -21.04 -12.66 -34.48
CA SER A 160 -20.38 -11.57 -35.22
C SER A 160 -19.59 -12.06 -36.44
N LEU A 161 -18.95 -13.23 -36.35
CA LEU A 161 -18.27 -13.87 -37.48
C LEU A 161 -19.27 -14.30 -38.56
N ALA A 162 -20.40 -14.90 -38.19
CA ALA A 162 -21.46 -15.27 -39.13
C ALA A 162 -22.00 -14.04 -39.88
N GLU A 163 -22.25 -12.93 -39.17
CA GLU A 163 -22.64 -11.66 -39.78
C GLU A 163 -21.59 -11.15 -40.76
N ALA A 164 -20.31 -11.15 -40.37
CA ALA A 164 -19.22 -10.70 -41.23
C ALA A 164 -19.07 -11.56 -42.50
N ILE A 165 -19.25 -12.89 -42.39
CA ILE A 165 -19.25 -13.83 -43.52
C ILE A 165 -20.41 -13.53 -44.47
N TYR A 166 -21.62 -13.35 -43.92
CA TYR A 166 -22.81 -13.09 -44.73
C TYR A 166 -22.68 -11.77 -45.51
N VAL A 167 -22.21 -10.70 -44.86
CA VAL A 167 -21.94 -9.41 -45.52
C VAL A 167 -20.85 -9.54 -46.58
N ALA A 168 -19.81 -10.34 -46.33
CA ALA A 168 -18.73 -10.60 -47.28
C ALA A 168 -19.20 -11.34 -48.54
N MET A 169 -20.04 -12.37 -48.39
CA MET A 169 -20.64 -13.09 -49.52
C MET A 169 -21.57 -12.19 -50.33
N LEU A 170 -22.31 -11.32 -49.66
CA LEU A 170 -23.12 -10.29 -50.31
C LEU A 170 -22.27 -9.30 -51.10
N ALA A 171 -21.13 -8.86 -50.57
CA ALA A 171 -20.20 -7.98 -51.29
C ALA A 171 -19.58 -8.66 -52.52
N LYS A 172 -19.30 -9.97 -52.47
CA LYS A 172 -18.81 -10.77 -53.60
C LYS A 172 -19.89 -11.09 -54.65
N LYS A 173 -21.15 -10.68 -54.44
CA LYS A 173 -22.30 -11.03 -55.30
C LYS A 173 -22.48 -12.54 -55.48
N ASP A 174 -22.12 -13.35 -54.48
CA ASP A 174 -22.29 -14.80 -54.53
C ASP A 174 -23.75 -15.20 -54.23
N VAL A 175 -24.61 -15.04 -55.24
CA VAL A 175 -26.06 -15.28 -55.11
C VAL A 175 -26.36 -16.74 -54.75
N ASN A 176 -25.61 -17.69 -55.32
CA ASN A 176 -25.81 -19.11 -55.08
C ASN A 176 -25.34 -19.49 -53.67
N GLY A 177 -24.18 -19.01 -53.24
CA GLY A 177 -23.71 -19.19 -51.87
C GLY A 177 -24.69 -18.59 -50.87
N LEU A 178 -25.15 -17.36 -51.06
CA LEU A 178 -26.14 -16.73 -50.19
C LEU A 178 -27.43 -17.53 -50.07
N LYS A 179 -27.93 -18.11 -51.17
CA LYS A 179 -29.10 -18.99 -51.13
C LYS A 179 -28.85 -20.20 -50.22
N LEU A 180 -27.70 -20.86 -50.38
CA LEU A 180 -27.32 -22.00 -49.54
C LEU A 180 -27.15 -21.63 -48.07
N LEU A 181 -26.58 -20.45 -47.76
CA LEU A 181 -26.48 -19.96 -46.38
C LEU A 181 -27.87 -19.73 -45.80
N ASN A 182 -28.75 -19.05 -46.51
CA ASN A 182 -30.13 -18.82 -46.06
C ASN A 182 -30.89 -20.12 -45.82
N ASP A 183 -30.79 -21.07 -46.75
CA ASP A 183 -31.40 -22.40 -46.61
C ASP A 183 -30.82 -23.12 -45.37
N SER A 184 -29.51 -22.99 -45.11
CA SER A 184 -28.88 -23.60 -43.93
C SER A 184 -29.34 -23.00 -42.60
N ILE A 185 -29.57 -21.68 -42.56
CA ILE A 185 -30.07 -20.96 -41.38
C ILE A 185 -31.51 -21.39 -41.08
N GLU A 186 -32.36 -21.48 -42.11
CA GLU A 186 -33.74 -21.92 -41.94
C GLU A 186 -33.82 -23.40 -41.50
N GLN A 187 -32.94 -24.26 -42.01
CA GLN A 187 -32.83 -25.64 -41.55
C GLN A 187 -32.41 -25.73 -40.07
N GLU A 188 -31.45 -24.92 -39.63
CA GLU A 188 -31.01 -24.91 -38.23
C GLU A 188 -32.10 -24.38 -37.30
N LYS A 189 -32.84 -23.36 -37.74
CA LYS A 189 -34.05 -22.89 -37.06
C LYS A 189 -35.08 -23.99 -36.89
N GLN A 190 -35.41 -24.71 -37.95
CA GLN A 190 -36.35 -25.82 -37.90
C GLN A 190 -35.88 -26.93 -36.94
N LYS A 191 -34.58 -27.19 -36.89
CA LYS A 191 -33.99 -28.17 -35.96
C LYS A 191 -34.15 -27.70 -34.50
N ILE A 192 -33.76 -26.47 -34.18
CA ILE A 192 -33.89 -25.90 -32.83
C ILE A 192 -35.36 -25.82 -32.40
N MET A 193 -36.28 -25.48 -33.31
CA MET A 193 -37.73 -25.53 -33.05
C MET A 193 -38.17 -26.94 -32.65
N LYS A 194 -37.77 -27.95 -33.42
CA LYS A 194 -38.12 -29.35 -33.13
C LYS A 194 -37.51 -29.84 -31.82
N GLU A 195 -36.26 -29.48 -31.52
CA GLU A 195 -35.59 -29.82 -30.26
C GLU A 195 -36.25 -29.13 -29.06
N GLY A 196 -36.56 -27.84 -29.17
CA GLY A 196 -37.28 -27.09 -28.13
C GLY A 196 -38.70 -27.62 -27.91
N ASP A 197 -39.44 -27.91 -28.98
CA ASP A 197 -40.76 -28.52 -28.91
C ASP A 197 -40.70 -29.93 -28.32
N TRP A 198 -39.67 -30.71 -28.66
CA TRP A 198 -39.45 -32.04 -28.08
C TRP A 198 -39.14 -31.95 -26.59
N ALA A 199 -38.25 -31.06 -26.18
CA ALA A 199 -37.88 -30.83 -24.77
C ALA A 199 -39.10 -30.35 -23.96
N ALA A 200 -39.88 -29.39 -24.47
CA ALA A 200 -41.09 -28.92 -23.82
C ALA A 200 -42.15 -30.02 -23.66
N ARG A 201 -42.31 -30.89 -24.67
CA ARG A 201 -43.21 -32.05 -24.60
C ARG A 201 -42.74 -33.11 -23.59
N HIS A 202 -41.43 -33.32 -23.46
CA HIS A 202 -40.87 -34.31 -22.53
C HIS A 202 -40.80 -33.77 -21.09
N GLU A 203 -40.57 -32.46 -20.88
CA GLU A 203 -40.74 -31.82 -19.56
C GLU A 203 -42.21 -31.84 -19.11
N ALA A 204 -43.16 -31.60 -20.02
CA ALA A 204 -44.59 -31.72 -19.71
C ALA A 204 -45.00 -33.17 -19.40
N ALA A 205 -44.45 -34.15 -20.11
CA ALA A 205 -44.68 -35.57 -19.84
C ALA A 205 -44.02 -36.05 -18.53
N ASN A 206 -42.86 -35.52 -18.16
CA ASN A 206 -42.20 -35.85 -16.89
C ASN A 206 -42.94 -35.20 -15.69
N ARG A 207 -43.60 -34.05 -15.91
CA ARG A 207 -44.47 -33.41 -14.92
C ARG A 207 -45.83 -34.12 -14.77
N SER A 208 -46.31 -34.84 -15.78
CA SER A 208 -47.55 -35.65 -15.70
C SER A 208 -47.35 -37.06 -15.13
N LEU A 209 -46.10 -37.49 -14.90
CA LEU A 209 -45.74 -38.81 -14.36
C LEU A 209 -45.48 -38.85 -12.85
N ASN A 210 -45.78 -37.77 -12.12
CA ASN A 210 -45.71 -37.75 -10.66
C ASN A 210 -47.12 -37.67 -10.02
N PRO A 211 -47.82 -38.79 -9.77
CA PRO A 211 -49.00 -38.79 -8.94
C PRO A 211 -48.55 -38.93 -7.48
N SER A 212 -48.40 -37.81 -6.76
CA SER A 212 -48.18 -37.83 -5.31
C SER A 212 -48.92 -36.70 -4.60
N GLN A 213 -50.16 -37.05 -4.28
CA GLN A 213 -51.05 -36.64 -3.20
C GLN A 213 -51.67 -35.23 -3.12
N PRO A 214 -53.01 -35.17 -2.96
CA PRO A 214 -53.78 -33.98 -2.65
C PRO A 214 -53.82 -33.74 -1.14
N ASN A 215 -53.84 -32.49 -0.70
CA ASN A 215 -54.32 -32.18 0.64
C ASN A 215 -55.15 -30.88 0.63
N GLY A 216 -56.42 -31.01 1.00
CA GLY A 216 -57.30 -29.89 1.36
C GLY A 216 -58.58 -29.76 0.53
N ARG A 217 -59.65 -30.41 0.96
CA ARG A 217 -61.05 -30.08 0.64
C ARG A 217 -61.90 -30.32 1.91
N PRO A 218 -63.17 -29.85 2.04
CA PRO A 218 -63.97 -28.82 1.33
C PRO A 218 -64.81 -27.99 2.39
N PRO A 219 -66.05 -27.43 2.16
CA PRO A 219 -66.87 -27.26 0.96
C PRO A 219 -67.68 -25.93 0.81
N GLY A 220 -68.24 -25.73 -0.41
CA GLY A 220 -69.46 -24.95 -0.69
C GLY A 220 -69.32 -24.09 -1.95
N GLY A 221 -70.19 -24.10 -2.97
CA GLY A 221 -71.46 -24.79 -3.25
C GLY A 221 -72.09 -24.15 -4.51
N GLY A 222 -72.80 -24.94 -5.33
CA GLY A 222 -73.66 -24.51 -6.47
C GLY A 222 -72.91 -24.03 -7.73
N GLY A 223 -73.29 -24.29 -8.98
CA GLY A 223 -74.47 -24.89 -9.62
C GLY A 223 -74.52 -24.38 -11.07
N GLY A 224 -75.12 -25.14 -12.00
CA GLY A 224 -75.58 -24.63 -13.30
C GLY A 224 -74.68 -24.91 -14.52
N GLY A 225 -75.25 -25.56 -15.54
CA GLY A 225 -74.55 -26.01 -16.75
C GLY A 225 -74.52 -25.02 -17.91
N GLY A 226 -73.80 -25.41 -18.96
CA GLY A 226 -73.70 -24.73 -20.26
C GLY A 226 -72.62 -25.36 -21.13
N GLN A 227 -73.00 -25.84 -22.31
CA GLN A 227 -72.14 -26.51 -23.31
C GLN A 227 -71.45 -25.47 -24.23
N PRO A 228 -70.60 -25.91 -25.17
CA PRO A 228 -69.15 -25.69 -25.23
C PRO A 228 -68.72 -24.41 -25.98
N ALA A 229 -67.56 -23.84 -25.62
CA ALA A 229 -66.89 -22.84 -26.44
C ALA A 229 -65.38 -23.09 -26.49
N ALA A 230 -64.86 -23.07 -27.71
CA ALA A 230 -63.48 -23.29 -28.06
C ALA A 230 -62.53 -22.26 -27.45
N GLN A 231 -61.41 -22.72 -26.91
CA GLN A 231 -60.12 -22.03 -26.98
C GLN A 231 -59.01 -23.06 -26.67
N PRO A 232 -58.03 -23.32 -27.55
CA PRO A 232 -56.81 -23.97 -27.12
C PRO A 232 -56.02 -22.93 -26.33
N THR A 233 -56.06 -23.04 -25.01
CA THR A 233 -55.20 -22.27 -24.11
C THR A 233 -53.76 -22.71 -24.34
N SER A 234 -52.98 -21.77 -24.86
CA SER A 234 -51.53 -21.84 -25.04
C SER A 234 -50.87 -22.28 -23.74
N SER A 235 -50.32 -23.49 -23.77
CA SER A 235 -49.51 -24.06 -22.69
C SER A 235 -48.26 -23.20 -22.53
N GLY A 236 -48.01 -22.73 -21.31
CA GLY A 236 -46.96 -21.78 -20.97
C GLY A 236 -45.58 -22.15 -21.53
N SER A 237 -45.14 -21.35 -22.49
CA SER A 237 -43.77 -21.29 -23.00
C SER A 237 -42.83 -20.88 -21.86
N ASN A 238 -41.78 -21.66 -21.63
CA ASN A 238 -40.68 -21.28 -20.75
C ASN A 238 -39.90 -20.14 -21.45
N PRO A 239 -39.98 -18.87 -21.00
CA PRO A 239 -39.37 -17.74 -21.70
C PRO A 239 -37.87 -17.74 -21.39
N GLY A 240 -37.08 -18.45 -22.19
CA GLY A 240 -35.63 -18.49 -21.99
C GLY A 240 -34.87 -19.58 -22.72
N ALA A 241 -35.53 -20.61 -23.25
CA ALA A 241 -34.89 -21.72 -23.96
C ALA A 241 -35.39 -21.86 -25.41
N GLY A 242 -34.52 -22.36 -26.30
CA GLY A 242 -34.85 -22.63 -27.70
C GLY A 242 -35.09 -21.36 -28.54
N THR A 243 -36.11 -21.39 -29.40
CA THR A 243 -36.45 -20.32 -30.36
C THR A 243 -36.97 -19.03 -29.75
N GLN A 244 -37.32 -19.04 -28.46
CA GLN A 244 -37.66 -17.85 -27.70
C GLN A 244 -36.47 -17.29 -26.91
N SER A 245 -35.27 -17.86 -27.05
CA SER A 245 -34.08 -17.23 -26.50
C SER A 245 -33.85 -15.90 -27.24
N LEU A 246 -33.79 -14.82 -26.45
CA LEU A 246 -33.53 -13.46 -26.94
C LEU A 246 -32.31 -13.41 -27.86
N GLN A 247 -31.29 -14.25 -27.61
CA GLN A 247 -30.05 -14.29 -28.38
C GLN A 247 -30.20 -14.93 -29.77
N TYR A 248 -30.95 -16.03 -29.87
CA TYR A 248 -31.22 -16.68 -31.16
C TYR A 248 -32.15 -15.81 -32.04
N ALA A 249 -33.20 -15.25 -31.42
CA ALA A 249 -34.07 -14.28 -32.08
C ALA A 249 -33.29 -13.03 -32.54
N ASN A 250 -32.33 -12.55 -31.75
CA ASN A 250 -31.45 -11.45 -32.15
C ASN A 250 -30.53 -11.81 -33.32
N THR A 251 -30.01 -13.04 -33.38
CA THR A 251 -29.16 -13.50 -34.49
C THR A 251 -29.95 -13.60 -35.79
N LEU A 252 -31.14 -14.20 -35.74
CA LEU A 252 -32.06 -14.25 -36.89
C LEU A 252 -32.54 -12.86 -37.29
N ARG A 253 -32.83 -11.97 -36.33
CA ARG A 253 -33.17 -10.57 -36.57
C ARG A 253 -32.04 -9.85 -37.28
N ARG A 254 -30.78 -10.02 -36.85
CA ARG A 254 -29.61 -9.46 -37.51
C ARG A 254 -29.44 -9.99 -38.94
N ILE A 255 -29.58 -11.29 -39.14
CA ILE A 255 -29.53 -11.90 -40.49
C ILE A 255 -30.62 -11.31 -41.39
N ALA A 256 -31.86 -11.22 -40.89
CA ALA A 256 -32.99 -10.62 -41.60
C ALA A 256 -32.80 -9.11 -41.85
N GLU A 257 -32.18 -8.38 -40.93
CA GLU A 257 -31.76 -6.98 -41.11
C GLU A 257 -30.73 -6.87 -42.23
N ILE A 258 -29.76 -7.79 -42.32
CA ILE A 258 -28.79 -7.80 -43.42
C ILE A 258 -29.47 -8.20 -44.75
N GLU A 259 -30.49 -9.05 -44.74
CA GLU A 259 -31.35 -9.31 -45.91
C GLU A 259 -32.19 -8.11 -46.33
N ALA A 260 -32.68 -7.31 -45.38
CA ALA A 260 -33.35 -6.06 -45.69
C ALA A 260 -32.35 -5.05 -46.32
N LEU A 261 -31.12 -5.00 -45.80
CA LEU A 261 -30.02 -4.24 -46.39
C LEU A 261 -29.62 -4.75 -47.79
N LYS A 262 -29.83 -6.03 -48.11
CA LYS A 262 -29.65 -6.61 -49.47
C LYS A 262 -30.66 -6.05 -50.47
N LYS A 263 -31.92 -5.84 -50.08
CA LYS A 263 -32.95 -5.23 -50.96
C LYS A 263 -32.71 -3.73 -51.19
N ALA A 264 -32.18 -3.03 -50.19
CA ALA A 264 -31.91 -1.59 -50.28
C ALA A 264 -30.63 -1.24 -51.07
N ASN A 265 -29.77 -2.21 -51.42
CA ASN A 265 -28.39 -1.94 -51.83
C ASN A 265 -27.97 -2.80 -53.04
N ILE A 266 -28.79 -2.82 -54.09
CA ILE A 266 -28.59 -3.63 -55.31
C ILE A 266 -27.52 -3.02 -56.25
N ALA A 267 -27.02 -1.81 -56.00
CA ALA A 267 -25.90 -1.22 -56.73
C ALA A 267 -24.67 -1.03 -55.83
N ARG A 268 -23.98 -2.13 -55.46
CA ARG A 268 -22.73 -2.06 -54.70
C ARG A 268 -21.51 -1.85 -55.61
N THR A 269 -20.72 -0.82 -55.31
CA THR A 269 -19.49 -0.43 -56.02
C THR A 269 -18.28 -1.22 -55.50
N GLU A 270 -17.17 -1.21 -56.23
CA GLU A 270 -15.89 -1.81 -55.79
C GLU A 270 -15.44 -1.26 -54.43
N VAL A 271 -15.73 0.01 -54.15
CA VAL A 271 -15.48 0.69 -52.87
C VAL A 271 -16.14 -0.04 -51.69
N GLN A 272 -17.36 -0.54 -51.86
CA GLN A 272 -18.08 -1.26 -50.80
C GLN A 272 -17.51 -2.67 -50.54
N THR A 273 -16.94 -3.30 -51.57
CA THR A 273 -16.23 -4.58 -51.41
C THR A 273 -14.92 -4.39 -50.63
N VAL A 274 -14.17 -3.33 -50.96
CA VAL A 274 -12.95 -2.91 -50.26
C VAL A 274 -13.25 -2.61 -48.79
N GLN A 275 -14.33 -1.88 -48.50
CA GLN A 275 -14.75 -1.57 -47.14
C GLN A 275 -15.16 -2.82 -46.34
N THR A 276 -15.93 -3.73 -46.95
CA THR A 276 -16.34 -4.99 -46.30
C THR A 276 -15.15 -5.86 -45.94
N LYS A 277 -14.18 -5.97 -46.86
CA LYS A 277 -12.93 -6.70 -46.65
C LYS A 277 -12.12 -6.10 -45.49
N ALA A 278 -12.00 -4.77 -45.44
CA ALA A 278 -11.33 -4.07 -44.35
C ALA A 278 -12.04 -4.30 -42.99
N GLN A 279 -13.37 -4.20 -42.93
CA GLN A 279 -14.12 -4.46 -41.70
C GLN A 279 -13.94 -5.88 -41.18
N TYR A 280 -13.90 -6.87 -42.08
CA TYR A 280 -13.63 -8.26 -41.70
C TYR A 280 -12.23 -8.42 -41.09
N GLN A 281 -11.22 -7.82 -41.73
CA GLN A 281 -9.83 -7.82 -41.22
C GLN A 281 -9.72 -7.14 -39.84
N VAL A 282 -10.46 -6.04 -39.62
CA VAL A 282 -10.52 -5.37 -38.31
C VAL A 282 -11.05 -6.31 -37.22
N ASN A 283 -12.11 -7.08 -37.50
CA ASN A 283 -12.63 -8.06 -36.55
C ASN A 283 -11.59 -9.14 -36.22
N MET A 284 -10.84 -9.63 -37.22
CA MET A 284 -9.76 -10.60 -36.99
C MET A 284 -8.67 -10.05 -36.06
N ILE A 285 -8.24 -8.81 -36.29
CA ILE A 285 -7.23 -8.13 -35.45
C ILE A 285 -7.77 -7.97 -34.03
N GLN A 286 -9.02 -7.54 -33.89
CA GLN A 286 -9.67 -7.36 -32.59
C GLN A 286 -9.67 -8.66 -31.79
N TRP A 287 -10.07 -9.78 -32.41
CA TRP A 287 -10.07 -11.09 -31.76
C TRP A 287 -8.67 -11.58 -31.41
N PHE A 288 -7.68 -11.30 -32.26
CA PHE A 288 -6.28 -11.62 -31.97
C PHE A 288 -5.79 -10.90 -30.72
N VAL A 289 -6.00 -9.58 -30.62
CA VAL A 289 -5.63 -8.79 -29.43
C VAL A 289 -6.41 -9.22 -28.20
N GLN A 290 -7.66 -9.68 -28.37
CA GLN A 290 -8.47 -10.26 -27.29
C GLN A 290 -8.06 -11.70 -26.91
N ARG A 291 -7.02 -12.27 -27.54
CA ARG A 291 -6.52 -13.64 -27.30
C ARG A 291 -7.55 -14.72 -27.63
N ARG A 292 -8.40 -14.46 -28.64
CA ARG A 292 -9.46 -15.34 -29.16
C ARG A 292 -8.95 -16.08 -30.39
N TYR A 293 -7.86 -16.83 -30.22
CA TYR A 293 -7.09 -17.39 -31.34
C TYR A 293 -7.90 -18.36 -32.21
N GLU A 294 -8.74 -19.20 -31.62
CA GLU A 294 -9.61 -20.12 -32.38
C GLU A 294 -10.57 -19.37 -33.31
N HIS A 295 -11.11 -18.23 -32.87
CA HIS A 295 -11.94 -17.35 -33.71
C HIS A 295 -11.14 -16.71 -34.84
N VAL A 296 -9.89 -16.32 -34.59
CA VAL A 296 -8.99 -15.81 -35.64
C VAL A 296 -8.72 -16.89 -36.69
N LEU A 297 -8.47 -18.14 -36.27
CA LEU A 297 -8.27 -19.27 -37.18
C LEU A 297 -9.53 -19.53 -38.03
N MET A 298 -10.71 -19.58 -37.41
CA MET A 298 -11.97 -19.74 -38.15
C MET A 298 -12.14 -18.61 -39.17
N ALA A 299 -11.95 -17.36 -38.74
CA ALA A 299 -12.10 -16.19 -39.59
C ALA A 299 -11.10 -16.17 -40.75
N ALA A 300 -9.83 -16.51 -40.51
CA ALA A 300 -8.82 -16.60 -41.55
C ALA A 300 -9.17 -17.65 -42.61
N ARG A 301 -9.65 -18.82 -42.17
CA ARG A 301 -10.07 -19.90 -43.08
C ARG A 301 -11.29 -19.50 -43.90
N PHE A 302 -12.34 -18.94 -43.29
CA PHE A 302 -13.48 -18.40 -44.02
C PHE A 302 -13.07 -17.29 -44.98
N TYR A 303 -12.18 -16.40 -44.55
CA TYR A 303 -11.67 -15.34 -45.39
C TYR A 303 -11.03 -15.88 -46.67
N ASN A 304 -10.13 -16.85 -46.54
CA ASN A 304 -9.48 -17.45 -47.70
C ASN A 304 -10.46 -18.19 -48.63
N GLN A 305 -11.61 -18.65 -48.12
CA GLN A 305 -12.66 -19.24 -48.96
C GLN A 305 -13.50 -18.19 -49.71
N ILE A 306 -13.76 -17.04 -49.10
CA ILE A 306 -14.60 -15.97 -49.67
C ILE A 306 -13.79 -15.09 -50.63
N TRP A 307 -12.57 -14.70 -50.24
CA TRP A 307 -11.68 -13.84 -51.00
C TRP A 307 -10.53 -14.64 -51.63
N LYS A 308 -10.80 -15.22 -52.80
CA LYS A 308 -9.80 -15.95 -53.61
C LYS A 308 -8.90 -15.05 -54.46
N ASP A 309 -8.86 -13.75 -54.14
CA ASP A 309 -8.17 -12.72 -54.93
C ASP A 309 -6.68 -12.58 -54.59
N GLY A 310 -6.16 -13.38 -53.65
CA GLY A 310 -4.75 -13.38 -53.25
C GLY A 310 -4.33 -12.18 -52.40
N ASP A 311 -5.16 -11.13 -52.32
CA ASP A 311 -4.93 -9.97 -51.46
C ASP A 311 -5.26 -10.33 -50.00
N SER A 312 -4.20 -10.74 -49.30
CA SER A 312 -4.21 -11.10 -47.88
C SER A 312 -3.60 -10.01 -47.00
N THR A 313 -3.15 -8.89 -47.58
CA THR A 313 -2.58 -7.76 -46.84
C THR A 313 -3.62 -7.12 -45.93
N LEU A 314 -3.28 -6.97 -44.65
CA LEU A 314 -4.14 -6.32 -43.67
C LEU A 314 -4.06 -4.81 -43.86
N ARG A 315 -5.22 -4.17 -44.01
CA ARG A 315 -5.32 -2.71 -44.14
C ARG A 315 -5.30 -2.06 -42.77
N ILE A 316 -4.10 -1.93 -42.23
CA ILE A 316 -3.85 -1.33 -40.92
C ILE A 316 -3.15 0.02 -41.12
N ASP A 317 -3.49 1.02 -40.31
CA ASP A 317 -2.71 2.25 -40.23
C ASP A 317 -1.25 1.92 -39.86
N LYS A 318 -0.30 2.42 -40.65
CA LYS A 318 1.14 2.16 -40.50
C LYS A 318 1.70 2.60 -39.13
N ASN A 319 1.03 3.55 -38.46
CA ASN A 319 1.39 4.07 -37.14
C ASN A 319 0.62 3.40 -36.00
N SER A 320 -0.35 2.53 -36.29
CA SER A 320 -1.10 1.82 -35.25
C SER A 320 -0.20 0.87 -34.46
N ASP A 321 -0.56 0.64 -33.21
CA ASP A 321 0.16 -0.30 -32.35
C ASP A 321 0.14 -1.70 -32.95
N VAL A 322 -0.96 -2.10 -33.59
CA VAL A 322 -1.02 -3.38 -34.32
C VAL A 322 0.01 -3.43 -35.44
N ALA A 323 0.12 -2.40 -36.30
CA ALA A 323 1.12 -2.39 -37.36
C ALA A 323 2.56 -2.41 -36.80
N LYS A 324 2.81 -1.75 -35.67
CA LYS A 324 4.10 -1.81 -34.96
C LYS A 324 4.39 -3.23 -34.43
N LEU A 325 3.41 -3.92 -33.85
CA LEU A 325 3.56 -5.30 -33.37
C LEU A 325 4.09 -6.24 -34.47
N PHE A 326 3.55 -6.14 -35.68
CA PHE A 326 3.99 -6.96 -36.81
C PHE A 326 5.32 -6.47 -37.42
N SER A 327 5.44 -5.16 -37.66
CA SER A 327 6.61 -4.60 -38.36
C SER A 327 7.89 -4.60 -37.51
N GLN A 328 7.79 -4.32 -36.21
CA GLN A 328 8.95 -4.26 -35.31
C GLN A 328 9.37 -5.63 -34.79
N SER A 329 8.43 -6.57 -34.59
CA SER A 329 8.76 -7.85 -33.97
C SER A 329 9.20 -8.92 -34.98
N VAL A 330 8.65 -8.90 -36.20
CA VAL A 330 8.82 -10.03 -37.15
C VAL A 330 9.37 -9.57 -38.51
N GLY A 331 9.38 -8.27 -38.79
CA GLY A 331 9.80 -7.74 -40.09
C GLY A 331 8.92 -8.19 -41.26
N VAL A 332 7.72 -8.72 -40.99
CA VAL A 332 6.75 -9.11 -42.03
C VAL A 332 5.59 -8.13 -42.08
N ASN A 333 5.05 -7.94 -43.28
CA ASN A 333 3.82 -7.17 -43.44
C ASN A 333 2.64 -7.94 -42.80
N PRO A 334 1.76 -7.26 -42.05
CA PRO A 334 0.60 -7.89 -41.45
C PRO A 334 -0.32 -8.43 -42.54
N THR A 335 -0.55 -9.75 -42.56
CA THR A 335 -1.44 -10.45 -43.49
C THR A 335 -2.42 -11.36 -42.74
N VAL A 336 -3.50 -11.75 -43.41
CA VAL A 336 -4.44 -12.77 -42.92
C VAL A 336 -3.70 -14.08 -42.60
N SER A 337 -2.73 -14.46 -43.45
CA SER A 337 -1.89 -15.64 -43.22
C SER A 337 -0.97 -15.50 -42.00
N SER A 338 -0.42 -14.30 -41.74
CA SER A 338 0.40 -14.10 -40.55
C SER A 338 -0.45 -14.17 -39.28
N LEU A 339 -1.68 -13.64 -39.28
CA LEU A 339 -2.61 -13.80 -38.15
C LEU A 339 -2.95 -15.26 -37.88
N ASP A 340 -3.22 -16.05 -38.93
CA ASP A 340 -3.49 -17.48 -38.83
C ASP A 340 -2.28 -18.25 -38.25
N SER A 341 -1.08 -17.99 -38.78
CA SER A 341 0.15 -18.62 -38.29
C SER A 341 0.46 -18.28 -36.83
N LEU A 342 0.34 -17.00 -36.45
CA LEU A 342 0.58 -16.56 -35.07
C LEU A 342 -0.46 -17.10 -34.11
N SER A 343 -1.72 -17.20 -34.53
CA SER A 343 -2.79 -17.78 -33.70
C SER A 343 -2.54 -19.26 -33.45
N ASN A 344 -2.12 -20.02 -34.47
CA ASN A 344 -1.72 -21.42 -34.29
C ASN A 344 -0.50 -21.55 -33.36
N GLU A 345 0.49 -20.66 -33.49
CA GLU A 345 1.66 -20.69 -32.61
C GLU A 345 1.29 -20.35 -31.16
N ALA A 346 0.44 -19.34 -30.94
CA ALA A 346 -0.03 -19.00 -29.60
C ALA A 346 -0.80 -20.14 -28.94
N ILE A 347 -1.64 -20.86 -29.69
CA ILE A 347 -2.34 -22.06 -29.21
C ILE A 347 -1.33 -23.13 -28.80
N ARG A 348 -0.39 -23.48 -29.69
CA ARG A 348 0.66 -24.47 -29.40
C ARG A 348 1.52 -24.08 -28.20
N GLU A 349 1.82 -22.80 -28.06
CA GLU A 349 2.66 -22.31 -26.96
C GLU A 349 1.92 -22.40 -25.62
N VAL A 350 0.62 -22.13 -25.60
CA VAL A 350 -0.22 -22.32 -24.42
C VAL A 350 -0.30 -23.80 -24.04
N ASP A 351 -0.45 -24.71 -25.01
CA ASP A 351 -0.39 -26.16 -24.75
C ASP A 351 0.94 -26.55 -24.07
N LYS A 352 2.08 -26.10 -24.63
CA LYS A 352 3.40 -26.35 -24.05
C LYS A 352 3.54 -25.77 -22.64
N TYR A 353 3.02 -24.57 -22.39
CA TYR A 353 3.05 -23.97 -21.05
C TYR A 353 2.23 -24.76 -20.05
N ILE A 354 1.06 -25.29 -20.44
CA ILE A 354 0.24 -26.14 -19.58
C ILE A 354 0.91 -27.49 -19.32
N ASP A 355 1.53 -28.11 -20.33
CA ASP A 355 2.30 -29.34 -20.15
C ASP A 355 3.49 -29.13 -19.20
N ALA A 356 4.22 -28.02 -19.37
CA ALA A 356 5.33 -27.64 -18.49
C ALA A 356 4.83 -27.36 -17.06
N PHE A 357 3.70 -26.66 -16.93
CA PHE A 357 3.04 -26.41 -15.65
C PHE A 357 2.71 -27.72 -14.93
N ASP A 358 2.06 -28.67 -15.61
CA ASP A 358 1.67 -29.94 -15.02
C ASP A 358 2.89 -30.77 -14.59
N LEU A 359 3.95 -30.76 -15.40
CA LEU A 359 5.21 -31.41 -15.06
C LEU A 359 5.85 -30.78 -13.81
N MET A 360 5.98 -29.46 -13.75
CA MET A 360 6.57 -28.74 -12.62
C MET A 360 5.74 -28.92 -11.35
N LEU A 361 4.41 -28.86 -11.46
CA LEU A 361 3.49 -29.08 -10.36
C LEU A 361 3.63 -30.51 -9.79
N SER A 362 3.85 -31.51 -10.65
CA SER A 362 4.09 -32.90 -10.24
C SER A 362 5.40 -33.08 -9.48
N ARG A 363 6.41 -32.24 -9.76
CA ARG A 363 7.72 -32.21 -9.10
C ARG A 363 7.76 -31.31 -7.86
N ASN A 364 6.64 -30.68 -7.51
CA ASN A 364 6.54 -29.68 -6.45
C ASN A 364 7.45 -28.43 -6.68
N GLU A 365 7.71 -28.13 -7.95
CA GLU A 365 8.36 -26.89 -8.42
C GLU A 365 7.31 -25.78 -8.56
N LEU A 366 6.69 -25.38 -7.44
CA LEU A 366 5.53 -24.49 -7.43
C LEU A 366 5.84 -23.08 -7.95
N HIS A 367 7.07 -22.59 -7.78
CA HIS A 367 7.40 -21.25 -8.25
C HIS A 367 7.40 -21.19 -9.77
N SER A 368 8.13 -22.09 -10.42
CA SER A 368 8.21 -22.21 -11.86
C SER A 368 6.85 -22.60 -12.44
N ALA A 369 6.12 -23.52 -11.80
CA ALA A 369 4.75 -23.85 -12.19
C ALA A 369 3.84 -22.60 -12.20
N SER A 370 3.91 -21.75 -11.16
CA SER A 370 3.10 -20.53 -11.10
C SER A 370 3.43 -19.56 -12.24
N GLN A 371 4.70 -19.45 -12.66
CA GLN A 371 5.12 -18.62 -13.80
C GLN A 371 4.58 -19.18 -15.12
N ARG A 372 4.77 -20.48 -15.40
CA ARG A 372 4.27 -21.11 -16.63
C ARG A 372 2.75 -21.01 -16.74
N LEU A 373 2.02 -21.19 -15.64
CA LEU A 373 0.56 -21.02 -15.62
C LEU A 373 0.15 -19.57 -15.87
N MET A 374 0.87 -18.61 -15.30
CA MET A 374 0.61 -17.19 -15.57
C MET A 374 0.88 -16.85 -17.04
N GLU A 375 1.95 -17.36 -17.66
CA GLU A 375 2.26 -17.18 -19.08
C GLU A 375 1.18 -17.80 -19.96
N ALA A 376 0.76 -19.05 -19.67
CA ALA A 376 -0.35 -19.70 -20.35
C ALA A 376 -1.64 -18.87 -20.27
N TYR A 377 -1.96 -18.32 -19.09
CA TYR A 377 -3.13 -17.46 -18.91
C TYR A 377 -2.99 -16.11 -19.62
N ALA A 378 -1.80 -15.51 -19.57
CA ALA A 378 -1.50 -14.24 -20.20
C ALA A 378 -1.62 -14.33 -21.73
N ILE A 379 -1.24 -15.45 -22.32
CA ILE A 379 -1.38 -15.69 -23.76
C ILE A 379 -2.80 -16.17 -24.09
N GLY A 380 -3.31 -17.17 -23.39
CA GLY A 380 -4.43 -18.00 -23.84
C GLY A 380 -5.56 -18.15 -22.83
N GLU A 381 -5.92 -17.09 -22.10
CA GLU A 381 -6.99 -17.10 -21.08
C GLU A 381 -8.25 -17.90 -21.47
N TYR A 382 -8.64 -17.85 -22.74
CA TYR A 382 -9.87 -18.45 -23.24
C TYR A 382 -9.68 -19.79 -23.95
N LEU A 383 -8.44 -20.29 -24.04
CA LEU A 383 -8.16 -21.57 -24.66
C LEU A 383 -8.54 -22.72 -23.73
N GLY A 384 -8.98 -23.82 -24.33
CA GLY A 384 -9.44 -25.03 -23.63
C GLY A 384 -8.51 -25.52 -22.51
N PRO A 385 -7.19 -25.69 -22.73
CA PRO A 385 -6.25 -26.14 -21.70
C PRO A 385 -6.24 -25.27 -20.44
N VAL A 386 -6.34 -23.95 -20.61
CA VAL A 386 -6.37 -22.98 -19.49
C VAL A 386 -7.75 -22.99 -18.82
N ALA A 387 -8.82 -22.98 -19.60
CA ALA A 387 -10.20 -22.93 -19.12
C ALA A 387 -10.62 -24.19 -18.35
N THR A 388 -10.14 -25.37 -18.77
CA THR A 388 -10.48 -26.68 -18.18
C THR A 388 -9.55 -27.11 -17.06
N LEU A 389 -8.53 -26.31 -16.73
CA LEU A 389 -7.60 -26.66 -15.66
C LEU A 389 -8.34 -26.88 -14.33
N SER A 390 -8.09 -28.02 -13.69
CA SER A 390 -8.77 -28.43 -12.46
C SER A 390 -8.61 -27.41 -11.33
N LEU A 391 -9.65 -27.24 -10.51
CA LEU A 391 -9.63 -26.31 -9.37
C LEU A 391 -8.54 -26.66 -8.35
N GLU A 392 -8.25 -27.95 -8.14
CA GLU A 392 -7.20 -28.39 -7.21
C GLU A 392 -5.81 -27.84 -7.61
N LYS A 393 -5.43 -28.03 -8.88
CA LYS A 393 -4.16 -27.48 -9.41
C LYS A 393 -4.10 -25.96 -9.26
N LYS A 394 -5.20 -25.26 -9.57
CA LYS A 394 -5.31 -23.80 -9.40
C LYS A 394 -5.17 -23.37 -7.94
N GLN A 395 -5.78 -24.09 -7.01
CA GLN A 395 -5.72 -23.77 -5.57
C GLN A 395 -4.31 -23.93 -4.99
N ARG A 396 -3.53 -24.93 -5.45
CA ARG A 396 -2.12 -25.08 -5.06
C ARG A 396 -1.31 -23.85 -5.46
N VAL A 397 -1.49 -23.37 -6.70
CA VAL A 397 -0.86 -22.13 -7.18
C VAL A 397 -1.38 -20.93 -6.39
N ALA A 398 -2.69 -20.84 -6.15
CA ALA A 398 -3.30 -19.72 -5.41
C ALA A 398 -2.72 -19.56 -4.00
N ALA A 399 -2.51 -20.67 -3.28
CA ALA A 399 -1.90 -20.65 -1.96
C ALA A 399 -0.46 -20.13 -2.01
N TYR A 400 0.35 -20.62 -2.95
CA TYR A 400 1.72 -20.17 -3.17
C TYR A 400 1.78 -18.67 -3.52
N VAL A 401 0.96 -18.22 -4.47
CA VAL A 401 0.91 -16.83 -4.93
C VAL A 401 0.47 -15.88 -3.80
N ARG A 402 -0.47 -16.31 -2.95
CA ARG A 402 -0.87 -15.53 -1.77
C ARG A 402 0.27 -15.35 -0.79
N ASP A 403 0.98 -16.44 -0.46
CA ASP A 403 2.14 -16.40 0.44
C ASP A 403 3.25 -15.50 -0.12
N LEU A 404 3.45 -15.54 -1.44
CA LEU A 404 4.41 -14.71 -2.14
C LEU A 404 4.06 -13.21 -2.07
N HIS A 405 2.78 -12.87 -2.25
CA HIS A 405 2.30 -11.49 -2.13
C HIS A 405 2.37 -10.99 -0.70
N GLU A 406 2.07 -11.84 0.28
CA GLU A 406 2.21 -11.50 1.69
C GLU A 406 3.68 -11.22 2.02
N LEU A 407 4.62 -12.06 1.54
CA LEU A 407 6.05 -11.85 1.70
C LEU A 407 6.48 -10.50 1.14
N TYR A 408 6.09 -10.19 -0.10
CA TYR A 408 6.38 -8.90 -0.72
C TYR A 408 5.85 -7.72 0.11
N GLY A 409 4.60 -7.82 0.57
CA GLY A 409 4.00 -6.80 1.44
C GLY A 409 4.78 -6.61 2.75
N THR A 410 5.24 -7.69 3.38
CA THR A 410 6.05 -7.61 4.62
C THR A 410 7.43 -7.01 4.39
N LEU A 411 8.08 -7.33 3.26
CA LEU A 411 9.37 -6.74 2.88
C LEU A 411 9.24 -5.24 2.60
N GLN A 412 8.16 -4.81 1.92
CA GLN A 412 7.86 -3.39 1.73
C GLN A 412 7.56 -2.66 3.04
N ALA A 413 6.85 -3.31 3.95
CA ALA A 413 6.57 -2.80 5.28
C ALA A 413 7.79 -2.84 6.22
N ARG A 414 8.93 -3.40 5.77
CA ARG A 414 10.17 -3.60 6.55
C ARG A 414 9.94 -4.46 7.80
N ASP A 415 8.97 -5.35 7.76
CA ASP A 415 8.72 -6.35 8.82
C ASP A 415 9.52 -7.62 8.53
N TYR A 416 10.80 -7.59 8.88
CA TYR A 416 11.71 -8.69 8.59
C TYR A 416 11.48 -9.93 9.47
N THR A 417 10.80 -9.80 10.60
CA THR A 417 10.38 -10.95 11.43
C THR A 417 9.39 -11.79 10.65
N LYS A 418 8.29 -11.17 10.21
CA LYS A 418 7.26 -11.85 9.45
C LYS A 418 7.76 -12.29 8.07
N ALA A 419 8.60 -11.49 7.41
CA ALA A 419 9.21 -11.87 6.14
C ALA A 419 10.03 -13.16 6.26
N LYS A 420 10.77 -13.35 7.36
CA LYS A 420 11.56 -14.57 7.61
C LYS A 420 10.67 -15.80 7.79
N GLU A 421 9.54 -15.66 8.51
CA GLU A 421 8.55 -16.74 8.68
C GLU A 421 7.92 -17.15 7.35
N LEU A 422 7.52 -16.16 6.54
CA LEU A 422 6.93 -16.38 5.22
C LEU A 422 7.92 -17.01 4.24
N ALA A 423 9.16 -16.54 4.22
CA ALA A 423 10.22 -17.11 3.39
C ALA A 423 10.50 -18.59 3.77
N ALA A 424 10.51 -18.92 5.07
CA ALA A 424 10.65 -20.30 5.54
C ALA A 424 9.46 -21.18 5.12
N ARG A 425 8.23 -20.65 5.21
CA ARG A 425 7.01 -21.33 4.74
C ARG A 425 7.05 -21.60 3.23
N LEU A 426 7.47 -20.61 2.44
CA LEU A 426 7.63 -20.74 0.98
C LEU A 426 8.69 -21.78 0.60
N LYS A 427 9.86 -21.77 1.23
CA LYS A 427 10.91 -22.80 1.04
C LYS A 427 10.40 -24.22 1.30
N LYS A 428 9.59 -24.38 2.35
CA LYS A 428 9.02 -25.68 2.72
C LYS A 428 8.00 -26.17 1.69
N ASN A 429 7.19 -25.26 1.17
CA ASN A 429 6.07 -25.59 0.29
C ASN A 429 6.50 -25.71 -1.19
N ALA A 430 7.52 -24.97 -1.62
CA ALA A 430 8.01 -24.90 -3.00
C ALA A 430 9.52 -25.14 -3.04
N MET A 431 9.95 -26.25 -3.65
CA MET A 431 11.36 -26.65 -3.68
C MET A 431 12.24 -25.67 -4.48
N ASP A 432 11.67 -25.06 -5.51
CA ASP A 432 12.34 -24.16 -6.45
C ASP A 432 12.17 -22.68 -6.09
N PHE A 433 11.69 -22.36 -4.88
CA PHE A 433 11.55 -20.99 -4.42
C PHE A 433 12.92 -20.27 -4.40
N PRO A 434 13.06 -19.10 -5.06
CA PRO A 434 14.33 -18.36 -5.18
C PRO A 434 14.69 -17.62 -3.89
N SER A 435 14.93 -18.39 -2.84
CA SER A 435 15.13 -17.87 -1.49
C SER A 435 16.41 -17.08 -1.29
N SER A 436 17.46 -17.32 -2.07
CA SER A 436 18.77 -16.70 -1.87
C SER A 436 18.72 -15.17 -1.86
N LYS A 437 17.95 -14.56 -2.77
CA LYS A 437 17.76 -13.10 -2.82
C LYS A 437 17.01 -12.59 -1.59
N VAL A 438 15.92 -13.25 -1.24
CA VAL A 438 15.07 -12.91 -0.08
C VAL A 438 15.88 -13.01 1.22
N ASP A 439 16.60 -14.12 1.39
CA ASP A 439 17.44 -14.36 2.56
C ASP A 439 18.56 -13.32 2.68
N SER A 440 19.21 -12.99 1.56
CA SER A 440 20.30 -12.01 1.53
C SER A 440 19.78 -10.61 1.88
N ALA A 441 18.61 -10.22 1.36
CA ALA A 441 17.98 -8.95 1.69
C ALA A 441 17.59 -8.88 3.18
N ILE A 442 16.88 -9.90 3.69
CA ILE A 442 16.49 -9.97 5.11
C ILE A 442 17.73 -9.92 6.00
N ALA A 443 18.76 -10.72 5.70
CA ALA A 443 20.01 -10.74 6.48
C ALA A 443 20.74 -9.39 6.44
N GLY A 444 20.84 -8.77 5.26
CA GLY A 444 21.50 -7.47 5.09
C GLY A 444 20.81 -6.35 5.87
N TYR A 445 19.48 -6.23 5.76
CA TYR A 445 18.74 -5.17 6.45
C TYR A 445 18.64 -5.40 7.96
N SER A 446 18.42 -6.64 8.39
CA SER A 446 18.42 -6.96 9.82
C SER A 446 19.78 -6.66 10.45
N LEU A 447 20.87 -7.08 9.82
CA LEU A 447 22.22 -6.77 10.28
C LEU A 447 22.50 -5.25 10.30
N ALA A 448 22.10 -4.51 9.26
CA ALA A 448 22.29 -3.07 9.21
C ALA A 448 21.55 -2.33 10.33
N SER A 449 20.29 -2.72 10.61
CA SER A 449 19.53 -2.18 11.74
C SER A 449 20.17 -2.54 13.07
N ASP A 450 20.58 -3.80 13.25
CA ASP A 450 21.25 -4.28 14.46
C ASP A 450 22.54 -3.51 14.75
N LEU A 451 23.38 -3.30 13.72
CA LEU A 451 24.62 -2.52 13.86
C LEU A 451 24.34 -1.08 14.25
N ALA A 452 23.33 -0.44 13.65
CA ALA A 452 22.93 0.92 14.02
C ALA A 452 22.45 1.01 15.48
N ILE A 453 21.76 -0.02 16.00
CA ILE A 453 21.38 -0.08 17.42
C ILE A 453 22.60 -0.26 18.31
N GLU A 454 23.55 -1.12 17.95
CA GLU A 454 24.79 -1.30 18.71
C GLU A 454 25.65 -0.02 18.72
N GLU A 455 25.74 0.69 17.60
CA GLU A 455 26.36 2.02 17.54
C GLU A 455 25.63 3.05 18.42
N ALA A 456 24.30 3.00 18.46
CA ALA A 456 23.53 3.85 19.36
C ALA A 456 23.81 3.55 20.83
N LYS A 457 23.88 2.26 21.21
CA LYS A 457 24.29 1.84 22.56
C LYS A 457 25.68 2.37 22.89
N ALA A 458 26.65 2.22 21.98
CA ALA A 458 28.01 2.73 22.16
C ALA A 458 28.04 4.25 22.35
N HIS A 459 27.29 5.02 21.56
CA HIS A 459 27.17 6.47 21.72
C HIS A 459 26.50 6.87 23.03
N LEU A 460 25.50 6.11 23.48
CA LEU A 460 24.82 6.34 24.75
C LEU A 460 25.77 6.09 25.94
N TYR A 461 26.58 5.02 25.90
CA TYR A 461 27.64 4.80 26.89
C TYR A 461 28.71 5.90 26.87
N ALA A 462 29.04 6.40 25.68
CA ALA A 462 29.93 7.55 25.51
C ALA A 462 29.28 8.90 25.87
N LYS A 463 28.06 8.92 26.44
CA LYS A 463 27.30 10.11 26.84
C LYS A 463 26.98 11.07 25.68
N ASN A 464 27.02 10.59 24.43
CA ASN A 464 26.72 11.35 23.21
C ASN A 464 25.28 11.09 22.75
N ASN A 465 24.31 11.68 23.46
CA ASN A 465 22.88 11.39 23.25
C ASN A 465 22.37 11.76 21.86
N ASP A 466 22.86 12.85 21.26
CA ASP A 466 22.43 13.29 19.92
C ASP A 466 22.78 12.26 18.84
N LYS A 467 24.02 11.73 18.89
CA LYS A 467 24.48 10.67 17.98
C LYS A 467 23.76 9.35 18.24
N ALA A 468 23.46 9.03 19.50
CA ALA A 468 22.66 7.85 19.83
C ALA A 468 21.25 7.94 19.22
N ALA A 469 20.60 9.10 19.32
CA ALA A 469 19.28 9.34 18.75
C ALA A 469 19.29 9.24 17.21
N GLU A 470 20.31 9.81 16.56
CA GLU A 470 20.50 9.71 15.10
C GLU A 470 20.59 8.24 14.64
N LYS A 471 21.39 7.43 15.34
CA LYS A 471 21.59 6.02 15.00
C LYS A 471 20.33 5.18 15.23
N ILE A 472 19.55 5.46 16.27
CA ILE A 472 18.25 4.80 16.48
C ILE A 472 17.24 5.19 15.42
N LYS A 473 17.22 6.45 14.98
CA LYS A 473 16.38 6.86 13.87
C LYS A 473 16.73 6.07 12.61
N ALA A 474 18.01 5.94 12.27
CA ALA A 474 18.47 5.12 11.15
C ALA A 474 18.07 3.64 11.31
N ALA A 475 18.24 3.05 12.51
CA ALA A 475 17.84 1.68 12.78
C ALA A 475 16.34 1.44 12.61
N THR A 476 15.52 2.38 13.10
CA THR A 476 14.05 2.36 13.03
C THR A 476 13.58 2.55 11.60
N GLU A 477 14.24 3.41 10.82
CA GLU A 477 13.95 3.53 9.39
C GLU A 477 14.22 2.18 8.70
N ILE A 478 15.35 1.53 8.94
CA ILE A 478 15.68 0.25 8.29
C ILE A 478 14.72 -0.87 8.71
N TRP A 479 14.50 -1.06 10.01
CA TRP A 479 13.64 -2.12 10.55
C TRP A 479 12.83 -1.58 11.75
N PRO A 480 11.62 -1.05 11.52
CA PRO A 480 10.82 -0.42 12.57
C PRO A 480 10.41 -1.36 13.70
N THR A 481 10.26 -2.65 13.39
CA THR A 481 9.86 -3.71 14.32
C THR A 481 11.05 -4.52 14.84
N ASN A 482 12.27 -3.99 14.77
CA ASN A 482 13.45 -4.68 15.29
C ASN A 482 13.30 -4.91 16.82
N PRO A 483 13.30 -6.16 17.32
CA PRO A 483 13.14 -6.45 18.74
C PRO A 483 14.22 -5.81 19.62
N LYS A 484 15.42 -5.55 19.09
CA LYS A 484 16.50 -4.88 19.84
C LYS A 484 16.22 -3.41 20.13
N LEU A 485 15.24 -2.79 19.47
CA LEU A 485 14.81 -1.43 19.81
C LEU A 485 14.18 -1.39 21.20
N ASP A 486 13.49 -2.44 21.62
CA ASP A 486 12.92 -2.52 22.96
C ASP A 486 14.02 -2.67 24.02
N GLU A 487 15.06 -3.47 23.76
CA GLU A 487 16.25 -3.52 24.62
C GLU A 487 16.89 -2.14 24.81
N PHE A 488 17.02 -1.37 23.72
CA PHE A 488 17.56 -0.01 23.78
C PHE A 488 16.65 0.94 24.57
N ARG A 489 15.32 0.84 24.42
CA ARG A 489 14.36 1.64 25.20
C ARG A 489 14.45 1.34 26.70
N GLU A 490 14.57 0.06 27.07
CA GLU A 490 14.77 -0.33 28.47
C GLU A 490 16.08 0.22 29.02
N LEU A 491 17.15 0.21 28.23
CA LEU A 491 18.45 0.80 28.60
C LEU A 491 18.30 2.32 28.85
N ILE A 492 17.60 3.06 27.98
CA ILE A 492 17.30 4.48 28.22
C ILE A 492 16.47 4.67 29.48
N ARG A 493 15.44 3.84 29.70
CA ARG A 493 14.58 3.94 30.89
C ARG A 493 15.38 3.72 32.17
N GLY A 494 16.31 2.77 32.16
CA GLY A 494 17.27 2.55 33.25
C GLY A 494 18.25 3.72 33.44
N ALA A 495 18.64 4.40 32.36
CA ALA A 495 19.51 5.58 32.41
C ALA A 495 18.78 6.88 32.82
N GLY A 496 17.45 6.93 32.67
CA GLY A 496 16.60 8.10 32.94
C GLY A 496 16.83 8.75 34.32
N PRO A 497 16.80 8.00 35.43
CA PRO A 497 17.10 8.54 36.76
C PRO A 497 18.47 9.21 36.86
N MET A 498 19.49 8.69 36.18
CA MET A 498 20.84 9.28 36.20
C MET A 498 20.91 10.58 35.39
N VAL A 499 20.19 10.67 34.27
CA VAL A 499 20.12 11.92 33.48
C VAL A 499 19.38 13.00 34.24
N VAL A 500 18.26 12.66 34.89
CA VAL A 500 17.49 13.59 35.73
C VAL A 500 18.35 14.08 36.90
N ALA A 501 19.03 13.18 37.61
CA ALA A 501 19.92 13.52 38.71
C ALA A 501 21.07 14.45 38.26
N ARG A 502 21.66 14.21 37.07
CA ARG A 502 22.70 15.10 36.51
C ARG A 502 22.17 16.49 36.19
N ASN A 503 21.01 16.59 35.53
CA ASN A 503 20.40 17.88 35.20
C ASN A 503 19.95 18.64 36.46
N ASP A 504 19.42 17.92 37.45
CA ASP A 504 19.09 18.48 38.76
C ASP A 504 20.34 19.02 39.47
N PHE A 505 21.47 18.31 39.42
CA PHE A 505 22.73 18.81 39.96
C PHE A 505 23.13 20.14 39.31
N ASP A 506 23.12 20.21 37.98
CA ASP A 506 23.46 21.44 37.25
C ASP A 506 22.53 22.60 37.63
N ARG A 507 21.21 22.34 37.72
CA ARG A 507 20.23 23.33 38.17
C ARG A 507 20.53 23.80 39.60
N LEU A 508 20.76 22.88 40.54
CA LEU A 508 21.03 23.21 41.94
C LEU A 508 22.32 24.02 42.13
N ILE A 509 23.33 23.80 41.27
CA ILE A 509 24.55 24.60 41.25
C ILE A 509 24.23 26.04 40.81
N VAL A 510 23.45 26.21 39.73
CA VAL A 510 23.05 27.53 39.22
C VAL A 510 22.17 28.28 40.24
N GLU A 511 21.24 27.58 40.87
CA GLU A 511 20.37 28.11 41.93
C GLU A 511 21.13 28.37 43.25
N LYS A 512 22.41 28.00 43.34
CA LYS A 512 23.25 28.05 44.56
C LYS A 512 22.63 27.28 45.74
N ASN A 513 21.81 26.27 45.46
CA ASN A 513 21.15 25.45 46.47
C ASN A 513 22.04 24.27 46.90
N PHE A 514 23.19 24.61 47.48
CA PHE A 514 24.24 23.66 47.87
C PHE A 514 23.79 22.68 48.97
N ARG A 515 22.79 23.06 49.78
CA ARG A 515 22.24 22.23 50.86
C ARG A 515 21.44 21.06 50.32
N GLU A 516 20.70 21.27 49.25
CA GLU A 516 19.96 20.20 48.60
C GLU A 516 20.89 19.21 47.89
N ILE A 517 21.99 19.71 47.29
CA ILE A 517 23.07 18.86 46.75
C ILE A 517 23.65 17.95 47.84
N PHE A 518 23.93 18.50 49.02
CA PHE A 518 24.48 17.73 50.15
C PHE A 518 23.52 16.66 50.67
N LYS A 519 22.21 16.95 50.74
CA LYS A 519 21.21 15.94 51.12
C LYS A 519 21.11 14.81 50.10
N ARG A 520 21.08 15.16 48.80
CA ARG A 520 20.96 14.21 47.69
C ARG A 520 22.31 13.63 47.23
N GLN A 521 23.37 13.75 48.02
CA GLN A 521 24.74 13.41 47.60
C GLN A 521 24.89 11.98 47.06
N TYR A 522 24.20 10.99 47.63
CA TYR A 522 24.28 9.59 47.20
C TYR A 522 23.50 9.31 45.91
N GLU A 523 22.51 10.15 45.59
CA GLU A 523 21.76 10.12 44.34
C GLU A 523 22.54 10.82 43.21
N LEU A 524 23.15 11.97 43.53
CA LEU A 524 23.83 12.82 42.55
C LEU A 524 25.24 12.32 42.21
N ALA A 525 25.99 11.74 43.16
CA ALA A 525 27.38 11.34 42.94
C ALA A 525 27.55 10.31 41.80
N PRO A 526 26.75 9.23 41.69
CA PRO A 526 26.83 8.32 40.56
C PRO A 526 26.46 8.97 39.21
N ALA A 527 25.55 9.95 39.23
CA ALA A 527 25.06 10.61 38.02
C ALA A 527 26.08 11.53 37.35
N ILE A 528 26.98 12.13 38.15
CA ILE A 528 28.03 13.04 37.69
C ILE A 528 29.39 12.35 37.47
N GLN A 529 29.50 11.05 37.79
CA GLN A 529 30.75 10.30 37.67
C GLN A 529 31.32 10.32 36.25
N GLY A 530 32.63 10.57 36.13
CA GLY A 530 33.37 10.69 34.88
C GLY A 530 33.30 12.06 34.21
N ASP A 531 32.81 13.10 34.90
CA ASP A 531 32.87 14.50 34.48
C ASP A 531 33.73 15.28 35.46
N ALA A 532 34.97 15.58 35.08
CA ALA A 532 35.95 16.19 35.98
C ALA A 532 35.46 17.54 36.56
N GLY A 533 34.79 18.37 35.74
CA GLY A 533 34.29 19.67 36.18
C GLY A 533 33.16 19.55 37.20
N ARG A 534 32.19 18.67 36.95
CA ARG A 534 31.08 18.43 37.89
C ARG A 534 31.54 17.72 39.16
N GLU A 535 32.46 16.76 39.04
CA GLU A 535 33.03 16.06 40.19
C GLU A 535 33.79 17.01 41.12
N ASP A 536 34.58 17.92 40.58
CA ASP A 536 35.32 18.90 41.38
C ASP A 536 34.37 19.89 42.06
N ALA A 537 33.36 20.40 41.34
CA ALA A 537 32.32 21.24 41.92
C ALA A 537 31.55 20.52 43.05
N PHE A 538 31.20 19.24 42.84
CA PHE A 538 30.53 18.42 43.83
C PHE A 538 31.41 18.21 45.07
N LYS A 539 32.68 17.83 44.91
CA LYS A 539 33.62 17.66 46.03
C LYS A 539 33.76 18.96 46.84
N GLN A 540 33.84 20.10 46.15
CA GLN A 540 33.93 21.40 46.82
C GLN A 540 32.65 21.72 47.61
N VAL A 541 31.47 21.49 47.04
CA VAL A 541 30.17 21.70 47.72
C VAL A 541 30.05 20.81 48.95
N ILE A 542 30.32 19.51 48.81
CA ILE A 542 30.24 18.56 49.93
C ILE A 542 31.25 18.95 51.02
N GLY A 543 32.50 19.22 50.65
CA GLY A 543 33.55 19.62 51.61
C GLY A 543 33.21 20.90 52.37
N ASN A 544 32.69 21.91 51.68
CA ASN A 544 32.28 23.17 52.31
C ASN A 544 31.09 22.96 53.26
N LEU A 545 30.06 22.24 52.86
CA LEU A 545 28.91 22.00 53.73
C LEU A 545 29.22 21.07 54.90
N THR A 546 30.10 20.07 54.74
CA THR A 546 30.57 19.27 55.87
C THR A 546 31.25 20.15 56.92
N LYS A 547 32.09 21.11 56.50
CA LYS A 547 32.71 22.08 57.44
C LYS A 547 31.66 22.93 58.16
N ILE A 548 30.66 23.43 57.43
CA ILE A 548 29.59 24.26 58.01
C ILE A 548 28.75 23.45 59.00
N GLU A 549 28.26 22.26 58.62
CA GLU A 549 27.43 21.42 59.50
C GLU A 549 28.21 20.94 60.73
N ALA A 550 29.51 20.63 60.61
CA ALA A 550 30.34 20.29 61.76
C ALA A 550 30.51 21.47 62.73
N ALA A 551 30.69 22.69 62.21
CA ALA A 551 30.78 23.88 63.05
C ALA A 551 29.44 24.22 63.71
N LEU A 552 28.32 24.10 62.98
CA LEU A 552 26.97 24.26 63.52
C LEU A 552 26.68 23.24 64.64
N GLY A 553 27.07 21.97 64.45
CA GLY A 553 26.94 20.94 65.46
C GLY A 553 27.74 21.28 66.73
N LYS A 554 29.01 21.68 66.58
CA LYS A 554 29.85 22.11 67.72
C LYS A 554 29.28 23.34 68.44
N ALA A 555 28.83 24.35 67.69
CA ALA A 555 28.24 25.55 68.26
C ALA A 555 26.91 25.26 69.00
N SER A 556 26.10 24.33 68.48
CA SER A 556 24.89 23.87 69.17
C SER A 556 25.22 23.22 70.52
N GLU A 557 26.25 22.37 70.58
CA GLU A 557 26.71 21.77 71.84
C GLU A 557 27.26 22.82 72.81
N PHE A 558 28.03 23.80 72.34
CA PHE A 558 28.48 24.92 73.16
C PHE A 558 27.31 25.74 73.74
N SER A 559 26.29 26.03 72.95
CA SER A 559 25.10 26.75 73.42
C SER A 559 24.32 25.94 74.47
N LYS A 560 24.18 24.62 74.31
CA LYS A 560 23.57 23.74 75.33
C LYS A 560 24.34 23.73 76.65
N MET A 561 25.66 23.88 76.60
CA MET A 561 26.53 23.99 77.77
C MET A 561 26.58 25.42 78.37
N GLY A 562 25.75 26.34 77.88
CA GLY A 562 25.72 27.75 78.33
C GLY A 562 26.91 28.59 77.84
N GLN A 563 27.71 28.07 76.89
CA GLN A 563 28.87 28.74 76.33
C GLN A 563 28.50 29.50 75.04
N ASP A 564 27.49 30.37 75.11
CA ASP A 564 26.95 31.07 73.95
C ASP A 564 27.97 32.00 73.27
N TYR A 565 28.90 32.59 74.02
CA TYR A 565 30.00 33.42 73.49
C TYR A 565 30.96 32.62 72.59
N ALA A 566 31.32 31.40 73.01
CA ALA A 566 32.19 30.52 72.23
C ALA A 566 31.49 29.98 70.97
N ALA A 567 30.20 29.64 71.11
CA ALA A 567 29.35 29.23 69.99
C ALA A 567 29.25 30.33 68.92
N TYR A 568 29.00 31.57 69.35
CA TYR A 568 28.89 32.71 68.45
C TYR A 568 30.20 33.00 67.74
N GLU A 569 31.32 33.05 68.45
CA GLU A 569 32.62 33.38 67.86
C GLU A 569 33.05 32.35 66.80
N GLN A 570 32.85 31.06 67.08
CA GLN A 570 33.15 29.99 66.14
C GLN A 570 32.32 30.11 64.84
N LEU A 571 31.02 30.41 64.95
CA LEU A 571 30.16 30.57 63.78
C LEU A 571 30.44 31.88 63.04
N ALA A 572 30.79 32.96 63.76
CA ALA A 572 31.10 34.26 63.18
C ALA A 572 32.43 34.21 62.41
N GLU A 573 33.40 33.44 62.88
CA GLU A 573 34.65 33.18 62.15
C GLU A 573 34.33 32.44 60.84
N LEU A 574 33.52 31.39 60.91
CA LEU A 574 33.11 30.63 59.74
C LEU A 574 32.28 31.47 58.74
N ARG A 575 31.49 32.42 59.23
CA ARG A 575 30.67 33.34 58.41
C ARG A 575 31.51 34.23 57.50
N THR A 576 32.77 34.52 57.85
CA THR A 576 33.68 35.25 56.97
C THR A 576 34.02 34.47 55.70
N SER A 577 34.12 33.14 55.80
CA SER A 577 34.41 32.25 54.68
C SER A 577 33.14 31.82 53.92
N PHE A 578 31.98 31.83 54.59
CA PHE A 578 30.69 31.43 54.01
C PHE A 578 29.58 32.48 54.28
N PRO A 579 29.67 33.67 53.67
CA PRO A 579 28.78 34.79 53.95
C PRO A 579 27.35 34.57 53.46
N ASP A 580 27.14 33.71 52.46
CA ASP A 580 25.82 33.52 51.82
C ASP A 580 25.04 32.31 52.37
N ASP A 581 25.57 31.59 53.36
CA ASP A 581 24.89 30.39 53.87
C ASP A 581 23.69 30.75 54.77
N PRO A 582 22.45 30.34 54.43
CA PRO A 582 21.25 30.81 55.14
C PRO A 582 21.12 30.23 56.55
N LYS A 583 21.53 28.98 56.77
CA LYS A 583 21.40 28.32 58.09
C LYS A 583 22.43 28.86 59.08
N LEU A 584 23.67 29.06 58.62
CA LEU A 584 24.72 29.70 59.41
C LEU A 584 24.32 31.12 59.83
N GLY A 585 23.74 31.90 58.91
CA GLY A 585 23.22 33.24 59.21
C GLY A 585 22.13 33.19 60.28
N ARG A 586 21.13 32.32 60.13
CA ARG A 586 20.04 32.16 61.10
C ARG A 586 20.55 31.77 62.50
N GLU A 587 21.48 30.83 62.60
CA GLU A 587 22.01 30.40 63.90
C GLU A 587 22.80 31.53 64.58
N LEU A 588 23.54 32.34 63.81
CA LEU A 588 24.18 33.54 64.33
C LEU A 588 23.18 34.59 64.82
N GLU A 589 22.07 34.79 64.10
CA GLU A 589 20.99 35.69 64.52
C GLU A 589 20.32 35.24 65.82
N LEU A 590 20.13 33.92 66.00
CA LEU A 590 19.59 33.35 67.24
C LEU A 590 20.55 33.50 68.43
N LEU A 591 21.87 33.43 68.18
CA LEU A 591 22.89 33.65 69.21
C LEU A 591 23.10 35.13 69.52
N ALA A 592 22.93 36.03 68.54
CA ALA A 592 23.20 37.47 68.66
C ALA A 592 22.60 38.16 69.91
N PRO A 593 21.33 37.97 70.31
CA PRO A 593 20.79 38.60 71.50
C PRO A 593 21.42 38.08 72.80
N LYS A 594 21.87 36.81 72.82
CA LYS A 594 22.49 36.19 74.01
C LYS A 594 23.90 36.70 74.27
N VAL A 595 24.61 37.13 73.22
CA VAL A 595 25.99 37.63 73.28
C VAL A 595 26.10 39.12 72.99
N ALA A 596 25.00 39.86 73.14
CA ALA A 596 24.87 41.24 72.67
C ALA A 596 25.83 42.23 73.36
N ASP A 597 26.19 41.97 74.61
CA ASP A 597 27.16 42.76 75.37
C ASP A 597 28.58 42.62 74.81
N PHE A 598 28.97 41.39 74.45
CA PHE A 598 30.24 41.06 73.82
C PHE A 598 30.33 41.60 72.38
N THR A 599 29.30 41.38 71.55
CA THR A 599 29.31 41.85 70.15
C THR A 599 29.32 43.38 70.06
N LYS A 600 28.54 44.08 70.90
CA LYS A 600 28.61 45.55 70.99
C LYS A 600 29.99 46.06 71.38
N ALA A 601 30.70 45.35 72.28
CA ALA A 601 32.05 45.74 72.67
C ALA A 601 33.04 45.57 71.50
N LEU A 602 32.95 44.48 70.75
CA LEU A 602 33.76 44.25 69.54
C LEU A 602 33.46 45.26 68.44
N ASP A 603 32.18 45.56 68.18
CA ASP A 603 31.78 46.52 67.14
C ASP A 603 32.25 47.94 67.48
N ARG A 604 32.13 48.36 68.74
CA ARG A 604 32.69 49.64 69.20
C ARG A 604 34.20 49.67 69.04
N ALA A 605 34.91 48.59 69.36
CA ALA A 605 36.35 48.49 69.18
C ALA A 605 36.74 48.68 67.70
N ARG A 606 36.09 47.96 66.78
CA ARG A 606 36.31 48.08 65.32
C ARG A 606 35.99 49.48 64.80
N GLN A 607 34.88 50.09 65.23
CA GLN A 607 34.53 51.46 64.84
C GLN A 607 35.62 52.49 65.22
N PHE A 608 36.28 52.33 66.37
CA PHE A 608 37.37 53.21 66.77
C PHE A 608 38.69 52.90 66.05
N GLU A 609 38.91 51.63 65.69
CA GLU A 609 40.05 51.16 64.88
C GLU A 609 39.97 51.67 63.43
N GLU A 610 38.76 51.73 62.85
CA GLU A 610 38.51 52.09 61.44
C GLU A 610 38.22 53.58 61.21
N ARG A 611 38.06 54.38 62.28
CA ARG A 611 37.85 55.84 62.18
C ARG A 611 39.07 56.55 61.61
N THR A 612 38.83 57.69 60.95
CA THR A 612 39.90 58.60 60.49
C THR A 612 39.74 59.96 61.18
N PRO A 613 40.70 60.41 62.02
CA PRO A 613 41.92 59.71 62.43
C PRO A 613 41.63 58.51 63.35
N LYS A 614 42.49 57.48 63.28
CA LYS A 614 42.37 56.25 64.08
C LYS A 614 42.41 56.57 65.56
N GLN A 615 41.49 56.00 66.33
CA GLN A 615 41.43 56.18 67.80
C GLN A 615 41.92 54.91 68.49
N THR A 616 43.20 54.60 68.33
CA THR A 616 43.82 53.34 68.76
C THR A 616 43.69 53.09 70.27
N GLY A 617 43.82 54.12 71.11
CA GLY A 617 43.62 53.99 72.57
C GLY A 617 42.19 53.58 72.96
N SER A 618 41.19 54.20 72.33
CA SER A 618 39.78 53.85 72.51
C SER A 618 39.51 52.44 71.98
N ALA A 619 40.00 52.09 70.79
CA ALA A 619 39.87 50.76 70.21
C ALA A 619 40.45 49.68 71.13
N LEU A 620 41.66 49.89 71.67
CA LEU A 620 42.31 48.96 72.61
C LEU A 620 41.48 48.76 73.88
N SER A 621 40.93 49.84 74.45
CA SER A 621 40.10 49.76 75.66
C SER A 621 38.83 48.93 75.46
N TRP A 622 38.20 49.04 74.29
CA TRP A 622 37.00 48.27 73.94
C TRP A 622 37.32 46.81 73.61
N TYR A 623 38.47 46.52 72.98
CA TYR A 623 38.93 45.14 72.81
C TYR A 623 39.28 44.48 74.15
N LEU A 624 39.91 45.19 75.09
CA LEU A 624 40.15 44.69 76.45
C LEU A 624 38.85 44.46 77.21
N LYS A 625 37.84 45.31 77.01
CA LYS A 625 36.50 45.11 77.56
C LYS A 625 35.82 43.88 76.97
N ALA A 626 35.91 43.65 75.66
CA ALA A 626 35.41 42.43 75.03
C ALA A 626 36.11 41.18 75.59
N ARG A 627 37.43 41.25 75.83
CA ARG A 627 38.20 40.19 76.48
C ARG A 627 37.81 39.96 77.94
N ASN A 628 37.35 40.99 78.65
CA ASN A 628 36.83 40.82 80.01
C ASN A 628 35.48 40.08 80.01
N ILE A 629 34.63 40.32 79.01
CA ILE A 629 33.33 39.65 78.85
C ILE A 629 33.52 38.19 78.43
N PHE A 630 34.43 37.93 77.47
CA PHE A 630 34.81 36.59 77.06
C PHE A 630 36.35 36.42 77.06
N PRO A 631 36.94 35.90 78.16
CA PRO A 631 38.39 35.78 78.32
C PRO A 631 39.12 34.94 77.28
N GLN A 632 38.44 33.95 76.69
CA GLN A 632 39.00 33.05 75.68
C GLN A 632 38.73 33.53 74.24
N SER A 633 38.27 34.77 74.06
CA SER A 633 37.97 35.32 72.73
C SER A 633 39.23 35.53 71.90
N LYS A 634 39.30 34.86 70.75
CA LYS A 634 40.30 35.12 69.71
C LYS A 634 40.04 36.46 69.01
N PHE A 635 38.78 36.82 68.78
CA PHE A 635 38.42 38.10 68.14
C PHE A 635 38.89 39.31 68.95
N ALA A 636 38.72 39.27 70.27
CA ALA A 636 39.24 40.30 71.14
C ALA A 636 40.77 40.28 71.20
N GLU A 637 41.38 39.10 71.28
CA GLU A 637 42.85 38.95 71.30
C GLU A 637 43.52 39.47 70.01
N ASP A 638 43.00 39.09 68.85
CA ASP A 638 43.51 39.53 67.55
C ASP A 638 43.31 41.02 67.34
N GLY A 639 42.18 41.57 67.80
CA GLY A 639 41.93 43.01 67.83
C GLY A 639 42.95 43.77 68.69
N VAL A 640 43.23 43.28 69.91
CA VAL A 640 44.28 43.83 70.77
C VAL A 640 45.63 43.80 70.06
N LYS A 641 46.02 42.67 69.46
CA LYS A 641 47.31 42.52 68.76
C LYS A 641 47.45 43.51 67.60
N ARG A 642 46.41 43.66 66.75
CA ARG A 642 46.43 44.61 65.64
C ARG A 642 46.60 46.05 66.12
N VAL A 643 45.78 46.48 67.07
CA VAL A 643 45.83 47.85 67.59
C VAL A 643 47.16 48.14 68.29
N VAL A 644 47.71 47.19 69.05
CA VAL A 644 49.03 47.33 69.68
C VAL A 644 50.15 47.40 68.64
N SER A 645 50.08 46.62 67.56
CA SER A 645 51.06 46.69 66.47
C SER A 645 51.01 48.00 65.69
N ASP A 646 49.86 48.66 65.61
CA ASP A 646 49.71 50.00 65.01
C ASP A 646 50.24 51.12 65.94
N ILE A 647 50.29 50.88 67.26
CA ILE A 647 50.80 51.84 68.26
C ILE A 647 52.33 51.75 68.40
N LEU A 648 52.92 50.58 68.18
CA LEU A 648 54.37 50.35 68.30
C LEU A 648 55.08 50.56 66.96
N PRO A 649 56.10 51.45 66.85
CA PRO A 649 56.86 51.61 65.61
C PRO A 649 57.61 50.32 65.25
N LYS A 650 57.66 49.96 63.95
CA LYS A 650 58.49 48.85 63.43
C LYS A 650 59.98 49.12 63.70
N ASN A 651 60.46 48.62 64.83
CA ASN A 651 61.83 48.37 65.31
C ASN A 651 62.92 49.45 65.14
N ALA A 652 63.26 50.10 66.26
CA ALA A 652 64.65 50.47 66.57
C ALA A 652 65.33 49.31 67.33
N THR A 653 65.51 48.17 66.66
CA THR A 653 66.42 47.10 67.08
C THR A 653 67.01 46.44 65.83
N ALA A 654 67.98 47.14 65.23
CA ALA A 654 68.97 46.57 64.31
C ALA A 654 70.23 47.44 64.33
N SER A 655 71.03 47.31 65.39
CA SER A 655 72.45 47.62 65.36
C SER A 655 73.16 46.63 66.29
N SER A 656 73.49 45.47 65.73
CA SER A 656 74.62 44.65 66.13
C SER A 656 74.71 43.43 65.21
N ALA A 657 75.94 43.13 64.82
CA ALA A 657 76.43 41.92 64.16
C ALA A 657 76.37 41.89 62.62
N GLU A 658 77.26 42.66 62.02
CA GLU A 658 78.08 42.17 60.91
C GLU A 658 79.56 42.41 61.28
N VAL A 659 80.20 41.45 61.98
CA VAL A 659 81.66 41.21 61.97
C VAL A 659 81.91 39.76 62.41
N SER A 660 82.24 38.93 61.42
CA SER A 660 83.23 37.82 61.40
C SER A 660 83.02 36.50 62.18
N GLU A 661 83.23 35.45 61.38
CA GLU A 661 83.52 34.01 61.61
C GLU A 661 82.36 33.06 61.95
#